data_AF-A0A958TP68-F1
#
_entry.id   AF-A0A958TP68-F1
#
_cell.length_a   1.000
_cell.length_b   1.000
_cell.length_c   1.000
_cell.angle_alpha   90.00
_cell.angle_beta   90.00
_cell.angle_gamma   90.00
#
_symmetry.space_group_name_H-M   'P 1'
#
loop_
_entity.id
_entity.type
_entity.pdbx_description
1 polymer ?
#
loop_
_entity_poly.entity_id
_entity_poly.type
_entity_poly.pdbx_seq_one_letter_code
_entity_poly.pdbx_strand_id
1 'polypeptide(L)'
;MSLFEKLFKDKSTLKLIKDGNELDFDTLFKAVKEFEDNERITADQYLNLLKLNEELKLQKNELQSQNTEKDNQITQLKNKIEMLLAQLLQYQNGNTEEPLETEQVISNNRIINGLYDDTEHVEYDSDFTIASSKVIYTHSAGNTLFTWDLNQPLETGVDYKLIIDIINSSGNARFRLFAKNLATLTELVANTTYDNGTQTINFTSSVDAGQLVLLTSSAATNFEFDNSILLLQGEDIEYEEVPVDGNPVDTNVYAFPTAYGAGAYATGGRGGIVVHITNLNADGEGSLRWALADPYLKTQDRTIIPDVSGVVDLGGEDIVLSGSRAGSNADGGITFAGQAAPLGGITVTNGKIRMFSVDNVIWRYTKFRETAATDGCLSNTDGNNVIFDHLSGSHSPDILFALTSNAEISDSKTIQNCLMAQSKNALIVGDTTPSSSTEYYERCSILRNAYYNISHRIPLKGGARIRVDAINNIAHNWAARLIRMDGFAYELNHIGNYYQGGYNTTNILKHCSYLSTTGDPKIYNDDNYMDPAETTPEYLTDESVVWTEYQNNFVPLPESNFVDTPNPIRGRAIEILPSAVLKSQVLPYVGAYKYLDNNGNVAIYRDDYDTAYINGIDTDDEETRSTALSTIDSLSNTRPEGFYNPAKSEHIPEVWFDANVPTGQTHNDIAPNGYTWLENYLNQVDV
;
A
#
# COMPACT_ATOMS: atom_id res chain seq x y z
N MET A 1 -17.55 -37.16 -7.49
CA MET A 1 -18.37 -38.36 -7.17
C MET A 1 -18.70 -38.56 -5.69
N SER A 2 -17.71 -38.60 -4.78
CA SER A 2 -17.95 -38.77 -3.32
C SER A 2 -18.95 -37.77 -2.70
N LEU A 3 -18.94 -36.52 -3.15
CA LEU A 3 -19.89 -35.49 -2.70
C LEU A 3 -21.31 -35.73 -3.24
N PHE A 4 -21.42 -36.26 -4.46
CA PHE A 4 -22.68 -36.53 -5.15
C PHE A 4 -23.40 -37.74 -4.55
N GLU A 5 -22.66 -38.82 -4.25
CA GLU A 5 -23.22 -39.99 -3.56
C GLU A 5 -23.62 -39.70 -2.10
N LYS A 6 -22.95 -38.75 -1.44
CA LYS A 6 -23.32 -38.29 -0.09
C LYS A 6 -24.60 -37.45 -0.09
N LEU A 7 -24.90 -36.73 -1.17
CA LEU A 7 -26.08 -35.86 -1.28
C LEU A 7 -27.37 -36.61 -1.66
N PHE A 8 -27.28 -37.75 -2.36
CA PHE A 8 -28.45 -38.41 -2.97
C PHE A 8 -28.64 -39.87 -2.52
N LYS A 9 -28.55 -40.11 -1.21
CA LYS A 9 -28.63 -41.47 -0.62
C LYS A 9 -30.02 -42.13 -0.68
N ASP A 10 -31.08 -41.36 -0.89
CA ASP A 10 -32.43 -41.91 -1.02
C ASP A 10 -32.99 -41.56 -2.41
N LYS A 11 -32.81 -42.48 -3.36
CA LYS A 11 -33.29 -42.34 -4.74
C LYS A 11 -34.81 -42.36 -4.86
N SER A 12 -35.55 -42.63 -3.77
CA SER A 12 -37.00 -42.81 -3.82
C SER A 12 -37.81 -41.52 -3.61
N THR A 13 -37.19 -40.43 -3.14
CA THR A 13 -37.91 -39.21 -2.71
C THR A 13 -37.75 -38.00 -3.63
N LEU A 14 -36.91 -38.05 -4.67
CA LEU A 14 -36.69 -36.90 -5.55
C LEU A 14 -36.96 -37.26 -7.02
N LYS A 15 -38.08 -36.73 -7.53
CA LYS A 15 -38.47 -36.78 -8.94
C LYS A 15 -38.15 -35.42 -9.56
N LEU A 16 -37.23 -35.41 -10.50
CA LEU A 16 -36.92 -34.22 -11.29
C LEU A 16 -37.91 -34.17 -12.46
N ILE A 17 -38.78 -33.16 -12.44
CA ILE A 17 -39.81 -32.96 -13.45
C ILE A 17 -39.52 -31.65 -14.18
N LYS A 18 -39.36 -31.72 -15.51
CA LYS A 18 -39.28 -30.55 -16.40
C LYS A 18 -40.40 -30.67 -17.43
N ASP A 19 -41.21 -29.62 -17.55
CA ASP A 19 -42.38 -29.55 -18.46
C ASP A 19 -43.38 -30.70 -18.29
N GLY A 20 -43.58 -31.16 -17.04
CA GLY A 20 -44.52 -32.22 -16.71
C GLY A 20 -44.03 -33.65 -16.96
N ASN A 21 -42.80 -33.86 -17.44
CA ASN A 21 -42.20 -35.18 -17.62
C ASN A 21 -41.04 -35.42 -16.65
N GLU A 22 -40.97 -36.63 -16.10
CA GLU A 22 -39.95 -37.05 -15.16
C GLU A 22 -38.66 -37.45 -15.91
N LEU A 23 -37.54 -36.83 -15.54
CA LEU A 23 -36.22 -37.13 -16.12
C LEU A 23 -35.52 -38.24 -15.32
N ASP A 24 -35.09 -39.27 -16.04
CA ASP A 24 -34.48 -40.48 -15.47
C ASP A 24 -33.03 -40.22 -15.00
N PHE A 25 -32.83 -40.37 -13.68
CA PHE A 25 -31.55 -40.21 -13.00
C PHE A 25 -30.44 -41.13 -13.53
N ASP A 26 -30.79 -42.28 -14.12
CA ASP A 26 -29.80 -43.23 -14.64
C ASP A 26 -29.09 -42.71 -15.90
N THR A 27 -29.72 -41.79 -16.64
CA THR A 27 -29.08 -41.12 -17.80
C THR A 27 -28.03 -40.11 -17.36
N LEU A 28 -28.30 -39.37 -16.28
CA LEU A 28 -27.38 -38.38 -15.73
C LEU A 28 -26.14 -39.06 -15.11
N PHE A 29 -26.34 -40.19 -14.43
CA PHE A 29 -25.26 -40.95 -13.82
C PHE A 29 -24.31 -41.56 -14.88
N LYS A 30 -24.84 -41.93 -16.05
CA LYS A 30 -24.06 -42.49 -17.16
C LYS A 30 -23.18 -41.43 -17.84
N ALA A 31 -23.71 -40.22 -18.03
CA ALA A 31 -22.97 -39.11 -18.65
C ALA A 31 -21.80 -38.60 -17.78
N VAL A 32 -21.96 -38.61 -16.45
CA VAL A 32 -20.88 -38.23 -15.53
C VAL A 32 -19.79 -39.30 -15.46
N LYS A 33 -20.16 -40.59 -15.59
CA LYS A 33 -19.18 -41.68 -15.60
C LYS A 33 -18.35 -41.72 -16.89
N GLU A 34 -18.93 -41.35 -18.04
CA GLU A 34 -18.19 -41.18 -19.30
C GLU A 34 -17.22 -39.99 -19.27
N PHE A 35 -17.42 -39.02 -18.37
CA PHE A 35 -16.57 -37.83 -18.18
C PHE A 35 -15.24 -38.16 -17.46
N GLU A 36 -15.23 -39.17 -16.58
CA GLU A 36 -14.02 -39.63 -15.87
C GLU A 36 -13.08 -40.45 -16.79
N ASP A 37 -13.63 -41.07 -17.85
CA ASP A 37 -12.89 -42.05 -18.67
C ASP A 37 -12.26 -41.46 -19.95
N ASN A 38 -12.60 -40.23 -20.39
CA ASN A 38 -12.04 -39.64 -21.63
C ASN A 38 -11.76 -38.12 -21.52
N GLU A 39 -10.50 -37.75 -21.31
CA GLU A 39 -10.01 -36.37 -21.05
C GLU A 39 -10.14 -35.31 -22.18
N ARG A 40 -11.14 -35.35 -23.07
CA ARG A 40 -11.40 -34.23 -24.01
C ARG A 40 -12.88 -34.10 -24.37
N ILE A 41 -13.47 -32.94 -24.07
CA ILE A 41 -14.81 -32.53 -24.52
C ILE A 41 -14.72 -31.55 -25.72
N THR A 42 -15.71 -31.60 -26.62
CA THR A 42 -15.80 -30.67 -27.77
C THR A 42 -16.44 -29.33 -27.35
N ALA A 43 -16.18 -28.27 -28.12
CA ALA A 43 -16.67 -26.91 -27.82
C ALA A 43 -18.20 -26.84 -27.65
N ASP A 44 -18.96 -27.60 -28.44
CA ASP A 44 -20.43 -27.65 -28.34
C ASP A 44 -20.92 -28.34 -27.05
N GLN A 45 -20.18 -29.33 -26.56
CA GLN A 45 -20.49 -30.03 -25.31
C GLN A 45 -20.16 -29.16 -24.09
N TYR A 46 -19.07 -28.40 -24.16
CA TYR A 46 -18.74 -27.37 -23.16
C TYR A 46 -19.77 -26.24 -23.13
N LEU A 47 -20.23 -25.79 -24.31
CA LEU A 47 -21.26 -24.77 -24.45
C LEU A 47 -22.61 -25.21 -23.85
N ASN A 48 -22.96 -26.50 -23.97
CA ASN A 48 -24.17 -27.04 -23.36
C ASN A 48 -24.06 -27.19 -21.83
N LEU A 49 -22.88 -27.52 -21.29
CA LEU A 49 -22.63 -27.53 -19.84
C LEU A 49 -22.69 -26.14 -19.22
N LEU A 50 -22.18 -25.12 -19.93
CA LEU A 50 -22.30 -23.72 -19.55
C LEU A 50 -23.75 -23.26 -19.51
N LYS A 51 -24.56 -23.61 -20.53
CA LYS A 51 -26.00 -23.32 -20.55
C LYS A 51 -26.75 -23.96 -19.39
N LEU A 52 -26.43 -25.22 -19.06
CA LEU A 52 -27.08 -25.94 -17.95
C LEU A 52 -26.69 -25.38 -16.57
N ASN A 53 -25.44 -24.93 -16.41
CA ASN A 53 -24.97 -24.27 -15.18
C ASN A 53 -25.63 -22.90 -14.98
N GLU A 54 -25.85 -22.14 -16.06
CA GLU A 54 -26.60 -20.89 -16.02
C GLU A 54 -28.09 -21.12 -15.71
N GLU A 55 -28.73 -22.16 -16.27
CA GLU A 55 -30.11 -22.53 -15.91
C GLU A 55 -30.25 -22.93 -14.42
N LEU A 56 -29.27 -23.65 -13.86
CA LEU A 56 -29.25 -24.04 -12.44
C LEU A 56 -29.03 -22.85 -11.50
N LYS A 57 -28.21 -21.87 -11.90
CA LYS A 57 -28.04 -20.61 -11.16
C LYS A 57 -29.30 -19.75 -11.23
N LEU A 58 -29.99 -19.73 -12.37
CA LEU A 58 -31.24 -19.00 -12.56
C LEU A 58 -32.34 -19.55 -11.63
N GLN A 59 -32.50 -20.88 -11.56
CA GLN A 59 -33.48 -21.53 -10.67
C GLN A 59 -33.13 -21.40 -9.18
N LYS A 60 -31.83 -21.37 -8.83
CA LYS A 60 -31.37 -21.09 -7.45
C LYS A 60 -31.73 -19.65 -7.02
N ASN A 61 -31.69 -18.70 -7.95
CA ASN A 61 -32.00 -17.29 -7.70
C ASN A 61 -33.51 -16.98 -7.76
N GLU A 62 -34.31 -17.74 -8.52
CA GLU A 62 -35.79 -17.64 -8.52
C GLU A 62 -36.41 -18.04 -7.18
N LEU A 63 -35.76 -18.91 -6.40
CA LEU A 63 -36.23 -19.34 -5.08
C LEU A 63 -35.90 -18.37 -3.93
N GLN A 64 -35.10 -17.32 -4.15
CA GLN A 64 -34.47 -16.57 -3.04
C GLN A 64 -34.85 -15.09 -2.85
N SER A 65 -35.58 -14.39 -3.72
CA SER A 65 -35.96 -13.01 -3.36
C SER A 65 -37.01 -12.35 -4.26
N GLN A 66 -38.20 -12.18 -3.71
CA GLN A 66 -39.20 -11.17 -4.05
C GLN A 66 -38.72 -9.79 -3.51
N ASN A 67 -38.46 -8.78 -4.36
CA ASN A 67 -38.77 -7.35 -4.17
C ASN A 67 -38.00 -6.39 -5.10
N THR A 68 -38.65 -5.26 -5.39
CA THR A 68 -38.75 -4.51 -6.66
C THR A 68 -37.69 -3.44 -6.95
N GLU A 69 -36.56 -3.38 -6.22
CA GLU A 69 -35.49 -2.39 -6.49
C GLU A 69 -34.45 -2.89 -7.53
N LYS A 70 -34.50 -4.18 -7.86
CA LYS A 70 -33.61 -4.83 -8.84
C LYS A 70 -34.02 -4.63 -10.31
N ASP A 71 -35.26 -4.24 -10.60
CA ASP A 71 -35.76 -4.17 -11.99
C ASP A 71 -35.06 -3.09 -12.83
N ASN A 72 -34.58 -2.02 -12.20
CA ASN A 72 -33.80 -0.97 -12.87
C ASN A 72 -32.35 -1.39 -13.14
N GLN A 73 -31.70 -2.09 -12.20
CA GLN A 73 -30.34 -2.60 -12.39
C GLN A 73 -30.30 -3.74 -13.43
N ILE A 74 -31.34 -4.58 -13.47
CA ILE A 74 -31.48 -5.64 -14.48
C ILE A 74 -31.72 -5.06 -15.88
N THR A 75 -32.48 -3.97 -16.00
CA THR A 75 -32.71 -3.29 -17.29
C THR A 75 -31.41 -2.66 -17.82
N GLN A 76 -30.59 -2.07 -16.94
CA GLN A 76 -29.26 -1.54 -17.32
C GLN A 76 -28.28 -2.64 -17.75
N LEU A 77 -28.29 -3.80 -17.10
CA LEU A 77 -27.44 -4.94 -17.46
C LEU A 77 -27.86 -5.59 -18.79
N LYS A 78 -29.17 -5.71 -19.06
CA LYS A 78 -29.68 -6.22 -20.34
C LYS A 78 -29.25 -5.35 -21.53
N ASN A 79 -29.36 -4.03 -21.38
CA ASN A 79 -28.96 -3.09 -22.44
C ASN A 79 -27.45 -3.14 -22.72
N LYS A 80 -26.61 -3.35 -21.69
CA LYS A 80 -25.15 -3.46 -21.83
C LYS A 80 -24.73 -4.74 -22.58
N ILE A 81 -25.46 -5.84 -22.37
CA ILE A 81 -25.23 -7.11 -23.06
C ILE A 81 -25.68 -7.03 -24.54
N GLU A 82 -26.82 -6.41 -24.84
CA GLU A 82 -27.28 -6.20 -26.22
C GLU A 82 -26.32 -5.33 -27.04
N MET A 83 -25.70 -4.30 -26.42
CA MET A 83 -24.68 -3.46 -27.05
C MET A 83 -23.40 -4.24 -27.39
N LEU A 84 -22.90 -5.07 -26.45
CA LEU A 84 -21.72 -5.90 -26.66
C LEU A 84 -21.93 -6.96 -27.75
N LEU A 85 -23.14 -7.53 -27.83
CA LEU A 85 -23.53 -8.45 -28.90
C LEU A 85 -23.59 -7.77 -30.27
N ALA A 86 -24.07 -6.51 -30.35
CA ALA A 86 -24.11 -5.75 -31.59
C ALA A 86 -22.69 -5.37 -32.10
N GLN A 87 -21.76 -5.04 -31.20
CA GLN A 87 -20.37 -4.76 -31.54
C GLN A 87 -19.63 -6.00 -32.05
N LEU A 88 -19.89 -7.18 -31.48
CA LEU A 88 -19.29 -8.43 -31.95
C LEU A 88 -19.77 -8.83 -33.36
N LEU A 89 -21.03 -8.51 -33.70
CA LEU A 89 -21.62 -8.77 -35.01
C LEU A 89 -21.10 -7.83 -36.12
N GLN A 90 -20.64 -6.62 -35.78
CA GLN A 90 -20.00 -5.71 -36.74
C GLN A 90 -18.56 -6.14 -37.07
N TYR A 91 -17.83 -6.71 -36.11
CA TYR A 91 -16.45 -7.16 -36.31
C TYR A 91 -16.34 -8.39 -37.25
N GLN A 92 -17.44 -9.13 -37.45
CA GLN A 92 -17.46 -10.34 -38.29
C GLN A 92 -17.86 -10.10 -39.76
N ASN A 93 -18.20 -8.87 -40.18
CA ASN A 93 -18.81 -8.60 -41.51
C ASN A 93 -18.06 -7.57 -42.39
N GLY A 94 -16.82 -7.87 -42.79
CA GLY A 94 -16.15 -7.29 -43.98
C GLY A 94 -14.86 -6.51 -43.66
N ASN A 95 -13.74 -6.60 -44.39
CA ASN A 95 -13.44 -7.16 -45.71
C ASN A 95 -11.98 -7.63 -45.76
N THR A 96 -11.77 -8.70 -46.51
CA THR A 96 -10.49 -9.30 -46.92
C THR A 96 -9.85 -8.53 -48.07
N GLU A 97 -8.57 -8.17 -47.99
CA GLU A 97 -7.60 -8.20 -49.10
C GLU A 97 -6.15 -8.09 -48.57
N GLU A 98 -5.21 -8.63 -49.37
CA GLU A 98 -3.94 -9.29 -49.01
C GLU A 98 -2.68 -8.34 -48.94
N PRO A 99 -1.44 -8.85 -48.70
CA PRO A 99 -0.48 -8.29 -47.74
C PRO A 99 0.59 -7.37 -48.34
N LEU A 100 1.18 -6.49 -47.51
CA LEU A 100 2.45 -5.82 -47.79
C LEU A 100 3.40 -5.93 -46.59
N GLU A 101 4.61 -6.41 -46.88
CA GLU A 101 5.77 -6.54 -46.00
C GLU A 101 6.21 -5.18 -45.43
N THR A 102 6.56 -5.11 -44.15
CA THR A 102 7.93 -4.91 -43.64
C THR A 102 7.95 -4.57 -42.14
N GLU A 103 8.91 -5.20 -41.46
CA GLU A 103 9.67 -4.76 -40.29
C GLU A 103 8.99 -4.42 -38.94
N GLN A 104 9.51 -5.12 -37.93
CA GLN A 104 9.56 -4.82 -36.50
C GLN A 104 8.24 -4.68 -35.73
N VAL A 105 8.04 -5.65 -34.83
CA VAL A 105 7.65 -5.52 -33.41
C VAL A 105 6.82 -6.75 -33.03
N ILE A 106 7.48 -7.79 -32.51
CA ILE A 106 6.85 -8.76 -31.61
C ILE A 106 7.88 -9.12 -30.52
N SER A 107 7.68 -8.58 -29.32
CA SER A 107 7.40 -9.40 -28.14
C SER A 107 7.28 -8.50 -26.92
N ASN A 108 6.04 -8.31 -26.45
CA ASN A 108 5.65 -8.36 -25.03
C ASN A 108 4.19 -7.93 -24.88
N ASN A 109 3.26 -8.84 -25.23
CA ASN A 109 1.92 -8.82 -24.69
C ASN A 109 1.75 -10.06 -23.81
N ARG A 110 1.85 -9.87 -22.49
CA ARG A 110 1.24 -10.74 -21.50
C ARG A 110 0.18 -9.94 -20.77
N ILE A 111 -1.06 -10.36 -21.02
CA ILE A 111 -2.31 -9.87 -20.47
C ILE A 111 -2.31 -10.10 -18.95
N ILE A 112 -2.35 -9.01 -18.18
CA ILE A 112 -2.82 -8.98 -16.78
C ILE A 112 -4.26 -8.47 -16.85
N ASN A 113 -5.20 -9.23 -16.27
CA ASN A 113 -6.61 -8.82 -16.19
C ASN A 113 -6.75 -7.58 -15.31
N GLY A 114 -6.93 -6.42 -15.95
CA GLY A 114 -7.20 -5.14 -15.31
C GLY A 114 -8.69 -4.89 -15.06
N LEU A 115 -8.97 -4.34 -13.89
CA LEU A 115 -10.09 -3.42 -13.69
C LEU A 115 -9.76 -2.16 -14.51
N TYR A 116 -10.66 -1.75 -15.41
CA TYR A 116 -10.54 -0.51 -16.16
C TYR A 116 -10.68 0.69 -15.22
N ASP A 117 -9.64 1.50 -15.11
CA ASP A 117 -9.68 2.90 -14.64
C ASP A 117 -9.19 3.78 -15.80
N ASP A 118 -10.02 3.90 -16.84
CA ASP A 118 -9.78 4.85 -17.92
C ASP A 118 -10.64 6.09 -17.64
N THR A 119 -10.25 6.88 -16.63
CA THR A 119 -10.60 8.29 -16.56
C THR A 119 -9.34 9.10 -16.86
N GLU A 120 -9.23 9.61 -18.09
CA GLU A 120 -8.22 10.62 -18.39
C GLU A 120 -8.63 11.92 -17.70
N HIS A 121 -7.86 12.29 -16.68
CA HIS A 121 -7.98 13.55 -15.97
C HIS A 121 -7.06 14.57 -16.63
N VAL A 122 -7.61 15.67 -17.15
CA VAL A 122 -6.81 16.73 -17.77
C VAL A 122 -7.05 18.03 -17.00
N GLU A 123 -5.99 18.53 -16.35
CA GLU A 123 -5.99 19.81 -15.67
C GLU A 123 -5.51 20.91 -16.63
N TYR A 124 -6.27 22.01 -16.74
CA TYR A 124 -5.89 23.17 -17.55
C TYR A 124 -5.77 24.39 -16.64
N ASP A 125 -4.54 24.78 -16.32
CA ASP A 125 -4.27 25.96 -15.47
C ASP A 125 -4.15 27.29 -16.27
N SER A 126 -3.98 27.26 -17.61
CA SER A 126 -3.63 28.46 -18.40
C SER A 126 -4.60 28.88 -19.51
N ASP A 127 -5.55 28.04 -19.91
CA ASP A 127 -6.22 28.18 -21.22
C ASP A 127 -7.69 28.65 -21.15
N PHE A 128 -8.14 29.14 -19.98
CA PHE A 128 -9.45 29.72 -19.81
C PHE A 128 -9.40 31.17 -19.33
N THR A 129 -10.36 31.98 -19.78
CA THR A 129 -10.57 33.35 -19.31
C THR A 129 -11.91 33.44 -18.61
N ILE A 130 -11.91 34.10 -17.44
CA ILE A 130 -13.12 34.42 -16.68
C ILE A 130 -13.47 35.88 -16.94
N ALA A 131 -14.64 36.12 -17.51
CA ALA A 131 -15.18 37.45 -17.74
C ALA A 131 -16.50 37.61 -16.97
N SER A 132 -16.42 38.18 -15.76
CA SER A 132 -17.48 38.56 -14.81
C SER A 132 -18.64 37.59 -14.56
N SER A 133 -19.29 37.01 -15.57
CA SER A 133 -20.38 36.02 -15.49
C SER A 133 -20.22 34.92 -16.55
N LYS A 134 -18.99 34.69 -17.03
CA LYS A 134 -18.72 33.85 -18.20
C LYS A 134 -17.35 33.20 -18.11
N VAL A 135 -17.28 31.89 -18.33
CA VAL A 135 -16.03 31.13 -18.49
C VAL A 135 -15.86 30.79 -19.96
N ILE A 136 -14.71 31.17 -20.54
CA ILE A 136 -14.39 30.94 -21.95
C ILE A 136 -13.12 30.09 -22.00
N TYR A 137 -13.21 28.92 -22.62
CA TYR A 137 -12.03 28.09 -22.90
C TYR A 137 -11.60 28.27 -24.34
N THR A 138 -10.31 28.60 -24.53
CA THR A 138 -9.73 28.90 -25.84
C THR A 138 -8.56 27.96 -26.08
N HIS A 139 -8.60 27.21 -27.18
CA HIS A 139 -7.47 26.37 -27.57
C HIS A 139 -6.23 27.24 -27.85
N SER A 140 -5.03 26.66 -27.73
CA SER A 140 -3.74 27.29 -28.06
C SER A 140 -3.68 27.90 -29.48
N ALA A 141 -4.56 27.48 -30.39
CA ALA A 141 -4.73 28.02 -31.73
C ALA A 141 -5.63 29.28 -31.82
N GLY A 142 -6.14 29.81 -30.70
CA GLY A 142 -6.99 31.01 -30.65
C GLY A 142 -8.48 30.77 -30.92
N ASN A 143 -8.92 29.51 -31.04
CA ASN A 143 -10.32 29.15 -31.28
C ASN A 143 -11.06 28.94 -29.94
N THR A 144 -12.21 29.59 -29.75
CA THR A 144 -13.10 29.34 -28.61
C THR A 144 -13.77 27.98 -28.76
N LEU A 145 -13.50 27.07 -27.83
CA LEU A 145 -14.03 25.69 -27.88
C LEU A 145 -15.35 25.55 -27.12
N PHE A 146 -15.50 26.22 -25.98
CA PHE A 146 -16.79 26.34 -25.31
C PHE A 146 -16.92 27.63 -24.53
N THR A 147 -18.16 27.93 -24.17
CA THR A 147 -18.55 29.08 -23.38
C THR A 147 -19.57 28.66 -22.34
N TRP A 148 -19.29 28.97 -21.07
CA TRP A 148 -20.20 28.74 -19.95
C TRP A 148 -20.67 30.07 -19.36
N ASP A 149 -21.94 30.40 -19.54
CA ASP A 149 -22.56 31.56 -18.93
C ASP A 149 -23.06 31.19 -17.51
N LEU A 150 -22.53 31.89 -16.50
CA LEU A 150 -22.86 31.74 -15.09
C LEU A 150 -24.00 32.69 -14.73
N ASN A 151 -24.96 32.24 -13.91
CA ASN A 151 -26.11 33.09 -13.52
C ASN A 151 -25.76 34.16 -12.50
N GLN A 152 -24.67 33.97 -11.77
CA GLN A 152 -24.14 34.91 -10.82
C GLN A 152 -22.71 35.25 -11.23
N PRO A 153 -22.31 36.53 -11.09
CA PRO A 153 -20.95 36.90 -11.37
C PRO A 153 -19.99 36.26 -10.35
N LEU A 154 -18.81 35.85 -10.84
CA LEU A 154 -17.75 35.34 -9.98
C LEU A 154 -17.16 36.47 -9.13
N GLU A 155 -16.71 36.12 -7.93
CA GLU A 155 -16.17 37.06 -6.98
C GLU A 155 -14.81 37.57 -7.47
N THR A 156 -14.61 38.89 -7.42
CA THR A 156 -13.43 39.52 -8.02
C THR A 156 -12.23 39.36 -7.08
N GLY A 157 -11.10 38.90 -7.60
CA GLY A 157 -9.87 38.68 -6.80
C GLY A 157 -9.75 37.30 -6.15
N VAL A 158 -10.67 36.38 -6.45
CA VAL A 158 -10.57 34.95 -6.12
C VAL A 158 -9.88 34.21 -7.25
N ASP A 159 -8.91 33.35 -6.93
CA ASP A 159 -8.28 32.47 -7.90
C ASP A 159 -9.16 31.23 -8.10
N TYR A 160 -9.55 30.96 -9.34
CA TYR A 160 -10.47 29.88 -9.70
C TYR A 160 -9.75 28.79 -10.51
N LYS A 161 -10.05 27.52 -10.27
CA LYS A 161 -9.57 26.37 -11.04
C LYS A 161 -10.74 25.68 -11.76
N LEU A 162 -10.63 25.46 -13.07
CA LEU A 162 -11.60 24.66 -13.83
C LEU A 162 -11.04 23.24 -14.02
N ILE A 163 -11.85 22.24 -13.72
CA ILE A 163 -11.58 20.82 -13.97
C ILE A 163 -12.61 20.30 -14.97
N ILE A 164 -12.14 19.51 -15.93
CA ILE A 164 -12.97 18.85 -16.94
C ILE A 164 -12.68 17.34 -16.88
N ASP A 165 -13.63 16.54 -16.41
CA ASP A 165 -13.51 15.08 -16.40
C ASP A 165 -14.19 14.50 -17.62
N ILE A 166 -13.45 13.79 -18.48
CA ILE A 166 -14.07 13.03 -19.56
C ILE A 166 -14.60 11.71 -18.97
N ILE A 167 -15.92 11.59 -18.92
CA ILE A 167 -16.61 10.48 -18.25
C ILE A 167 -16.58 9.22 -19.13
N ASN A 168 -16.52 9.37 -20.46
CA ASN A 168 -16.40 8.26 -21.39
C ASN A 168 -15.94 8.68 -22.79
N SER A 169 -15.55 7.67 -23.58
CA SER A 169 -15.18 7.80 -25.01
C SER A 169 -16.31 8.26 -25.93
N SER A 170 -17.53 8.45 -25.42
CA SER A 170 -18.67 9.01 -26.17
C SER A 170 -18.77 10.54 -26.05
N GLY A 171 -17.77 11.19 -25.46
CA GLY A 171 -17.70 12.65 -25.36
C GLY A 171 -18.49 13.26 -24.21
N ASN A 172 -18.92 12.44 -23.24
CA ASN A 172 -19.54 12.97 -22.03
C ASN A 172 -18.47 13.59 -21.14
N ALA A 173 -18.63 14.85 -20.76
CA ALA A 173 -17.71 15.55 -19.87
C ALA A 173 -18.43 16.10 -18.65
N ARG A 174 -17.72 16.11 -17.51
CA ARG A 174 -18.08 16.80 -16.27
C ARG A 174 -17.23 18.03 -16.13
N PHE A 175 -17.85 19.18 -15.85
CA PHE A 175 -17.13 20.43 -15.60
C PHE A 175 -17.28 20.80 -14.13
N ARG A 176 -16.19 21.20 -13.48
CA ARG A 176 -16.16 21.62 -12.07
C ARG A 176 -15.31 22.88 -11.92
N LEU A 177 -15.81 23.92 -11.27
CA LEU A 177 -15.08 25.16 -11.02
C LEU A 177 -14.87 25.34 -9.51
N PHE A 178 -13.62 25.55 -9.07
CA PHE A 178 -13.22 25.64 -7.67
C PHE A 178 -12.64 27.01 -7.36
N ALA A 179 -12.96 27.59 -6.20
CA ALA A 179 -12.23 28.74 -5.66
C ALA A 179 -11.07 28.22 -4.79
N LYS A 180 -9.83 28.56 -5.13
CA LYS A 180 -8.64 28.05 -4.41
C LYS A 180 -8.53 28.53 -2.95
N ASN A 181 -9.26 29.59 -2.57
CA ASN A 181 -9.06 30.31 -1.30
C ASN A 181 -10.27 30.29 -0.32
N LEU A 182 -11.29 29.44 -0.53
CA LEU A 182 -12.45 29.36 0.38
C LEU A 182 -12.68 27.93 0.87
N ALA A 183 -12.74 27.76 2.19
CA ALA A 183 -12.99 26.50 2.92
C ALA A 183 -14.40 25.89 2.70
N THR A 184 -15.15 26.35 1.69
CA THR A 184 -16.49 25.86 1.36
C THR A 184 -16.61 25.63 -0.14
N LEU A 185 -16.71 24.36 -0.53
CA LEU A 185 -17.00 23.92 -1.88
C LEU A 185 -18.40 24.39 -2.31
N THR A 186 -18.48 25.10 -3.43
CA THR A 186 -19.73 25.19 -4.19
C THR A 186 -19.53 24.38 -5.46
N GLU A 187 -20.10 23.17 -5.49
CA GLU A 187 -20.02 22.27 -6.62
C GLU A 187 -21.11 22.64 -7.66
N LEU A 188 -20.71 23.03 -8.87
CA LEU A 188 -21.61 22.99 -10.02
C LEU A 188 -21.29 21.76 -10.85
N VAL A 189 -22.22 20.81 -10.91
CA VAL A 189 -22.08 19.59 -11.72
C VAL A 189 -22.91 19.72 -12.98
N ALA A 190 -22.28 19.48 -14.13
CA ALA A 190 -22.93 19.30 -15.43
C ALA A 190 -22.55 17.95 -16.03
N ASN A 191 -23.53 17.21 -16.55
CA ASN A 191 -23.30 16.02 -17.37
C ASN A 191 -23.82 16.32 -18.79
N THR A 192 -23.00 16.13 -19.82
CA THR A 192 -23.40 16.35 -21.22
C THR A 192 -23.33 15.07 -22.04
N THR A 193 -24.07 15.03 -23.15
CA THR A 193 -24.02 13.98 -24.19
C THR A 193 -23.66 14.64 -25.52
N TYR A 194 -22.66 14.11 -26.23
CA TYR A 194 -22.20 14.70 -27.49
C TYR A 194 -23.16 14.43 -28.66
N ASP A 195 -23.54 15.48 -29.40
CA ASP A 195 -24.16 15.36 -30.74
C ASP A 195 -23.67 16.51 -31.64
N ASN A 196 -23.35 16.19 -32.91
CA ASN A 196 -22.53 16.98 -33.85
C ASN A 196 -23.20 18.30 -34.31
N GLY A 197 -23.21 19.34 -33.46
CA GLY A 197 -23.62 20.70 -33.82
C GLY A 197 -23.45 21.73 -32.70
N THR A 198 -23.68 23.01 -33.00
CA THR A 198 -23.75 24.08 -31.99
C THR A 198 -24.89 23.77 -31.02
N GLN A 199 -24.58 23.35 -29.79
CA GLN A 199 -25.59 23.05 -28.77
C GLN A 199 -25.61 24.12 -27.68
N THR A 200 -26.83 24.52 -27.33
CA THR A 200 -27.14 25.29 -26.13
C THR A 200 -27.75 24.34 -25.11
N ILE A 201 -27.04 24.06 -24.01
CA ILE A 201 -27.47 23.14 -22.97
C ILE A 201 -28.00 23.96 -21.79
N ASN A 202 -29.25 23.70 -21.39
CA ASN A 202 -29.92 24.33 -20.25
C ASN A 202 -29.92 23.36 -19.05
N PHE A 203 -29.54 23.84 -17.86
CA PHE A 203 -29.39 22.99 -16.66
C PHE A 203 -30.70 22.80 -15.88
N THR A 204 -30.83 21.65 -15.22
CA THR A 204 -31.95 21.30 -14.32
C THR A 204 -31.43 20.88 -12.94
N SER A 205 -30.83 21.82 -12.21
CA SER A 205 -30.67 21.69 -10.75
C SER A 205 -31.34 22.87 -10.06
N SER A 206 -31.82 22.67 -8.83
CA SER A 206 -32.60 23.65 -8.07
C SER A 206 -31.77 24.79 -7.48
N VAL A 207 -30.53 24.98 -7.92
CA VAL A 207 -29.70 26.15 -7.63
C VAL A 207 -28.92 26.47 -8.90
N ASP A 208 -29.21 27.64 -9.50
CA ASP A 208 -28.51 28.24 -10.64
C ASP A 208 -28.65 27.57 -12.03
N ALA A 209 -29.74 27.89 -12.73
CA ALA A 209 -29.99 27.50 -14.13
C ALA A 209 -29.18 28.34 -15.15
N GLY A 210 -27.93 27.96 -15.44
CA GLY A 210 -27.04 28.63 -16.41
C GLY A 210 -27.23 28.16 -17.86
N GLN A 211 -26.50 28.75 -18.80
CA GLN A 211 -26.50 28.32 -20.21
C GLN A 211 -25.08 27.99 -20.66
N LEU A 212 -24.86 26.77 -21.17
CA LEU A 212 -23.60 26.39 -21.83
C LEU A 212 -23.83 26.41 -23.34
N VAL A 213 -22.97 27.12 -24.08
CA VAL A 213 -22.99 27.14 -25.55
C VAL A 213 -21.68 26.53 -26.07
N LEU A 214 -21.80 25.39 -26.74
CA LEU A 214 -20.71 24.73 -27.47
C LEU A 214 -20.69 25.27 -28.90
N LEU A 215 -19.58 25.91 -29.31
CA LEU A 215 -19.38 26.42 -30.67
C LEU A 215 -18.42 25.47 -31.40
N THR A 216 -18.95 24.61 -32.27
CA THR A 216 -18.11 23.85 -33.20
C THR A 216 -18.07 24.58 -34.54
N SER A 217 -16.88 24.91 -35.02
CA SER A 217 -16.72 25.34 -36.41
C SER A 217 -16.88 24.12 -37.31
N SER A 218 -17.74 24.22 -38.33
CA SER A 218 -18.21 23.15 -39.22
C SER A 218 -17.14 22.51 -40.14
N ALA A 219 -15.87 22.50 -39.73
CA ALA A 219 -14.76 21.94 -40.49
C ALA A 219 -13.92 20.90 -39.71
N ALA A 220 -14.18 20.69 -38.42
CA ALA A 220 -13.49 19.67 -37.62
C ALA A 220 -14.32 18.38 -37.54
N THR A 221 -14.29 17.58 -38.60
CA THR A 221 -14.61 16.16 -38.49
C THR A 221 -13.41 15.48 -37.84
N ASN A 222 -13.57 15.05 -36.59
CA ASN A 222 -12.60 14.44 -35.68
C ASN A 222 -11.97 15.44 -34.69
N PHE A 223 -12.39 15.36 -33.42
CA PHE A 223 -11.46 15.60 -32.32
C PHE A 223 -10.55 14.36 -32.26
N GLU A 224 -9.45 14.37 -33.03
CA GLU A 224 -8.30 13.54 -32.69
C GLU A 224 -7.56 14.28 -31.57
N PHE A 225 -7.53 13.68 -30.37
CA PHE A 225 -6.49 14.00 -29.41
C PHE A 225 -5.20 13.42 -29.99
N ASP A 226 -4.43 14.29 -30.64
CA ASP A 226 -3.20 13.92 -31.30
C ASP A 226 -2.16 13.53 -30.23
N ASN A 227 -1.92 12.21 -30.09
CA ASN A 227 -0.85 11.61 -29.29
C ASN A 227 0.54 11.84 -29.90
N SER A 228 0.74 12.88 -30.71
CA SER A 228 2.04 13.22 -31.26
C SER A 228 2.79 14.20 -30.34
N ILE A 229 3.75 13.64 -29.61
CA ILE A 229 4.95 14.35 -29.17
C ILE A 229 5.54 15.04 -30.40
N LEU A 230 5.37 16.37 -30.48
CA LEU A 230 6.07 17.19 -31.45
C LEU A 230 7.55 17.27 -31.01
N LEU A 231 8.34 16.29 -31.44
CA LEU A 231 9.80 16.39 -31.49
C LEU A 231 10.16 17.51 -32.47
N LEU A 232 10.34 18.73 -31.96
CA LEU A 232 11.07 19.77 -32.67
C LEU A 232 12.56 19.40 -32.65
N GLN A 233 13.04 18.80 -33.75
CA GLN A 233 14.46 18.80 -34.06
C GLN A 233 14.89 20.21 -34.49
N GLY A 234 15.92 20.76 -33.82
CA GLY A 234 16.77 21.83 -34.36
C GLY A 234 16.63 23.18 -33.66
N GLU A 235 17.29 23.33 -32.52
CA GLU A 235 18.45 24.22 -32.29
C GLU A 235 18.71 24.29 -30.76
N ASP A 236 19.98 24.25 -30.38
CA ASP A 236 20.44 24.15 -29.00
C ASP A 236 19.79 25.20 -28.07
N ILE A 237 18.91 24.74 -27.17
CA ILE A 237 18.45 25.52 -26.02
C ILE A 237 19.25 25.03 -24.82
N GLU A 238 20.25 25.82 -24.42
CA GLU A 238 20.85 25.71 -23.10
C GLU A 238 19.75 25.96 -22.06
N TYR A 239 19.52 24.97 -21.18
CA TYR A 239 18.64 25.14 -20.03
C TYR A 239 19.30 26.14 -19.07
N GLU A 240 18.82 27.39 -19.07
CA GLU A 240 18.92 28.23 -17.88
C GLU A 240 17.84 27.76 -16.89
N GLU A 241 18.27 27.23 -15.74
CA GLU A 241 17.40 26.93 -14.61
C GLU A 241 16.64 28.21 -14.22
N VAL A 242 15.33 28.24 -14.49
CA VAL A 242 14.45 29.23 -13.88
C VAL A 242 14.27 28.79 -12.42
N PRO A 243 14.68 29.59 -11.42
CA PRO A 243 14.50 29.23 -10.03
C PRO A 243 12.99 29.20 -9.74
N VAL A 244 12.48 28.02 -9.44
CA VAL A 244 11.20 27.90 -8.73
C VAL A 244 11.43 28.46 -7.34
N ASP A 245 10.70 29.50 -6.97
CA ASP A 245 10.77 30.17 -5.68
C ASP A 245 10.10 29.31 -4.57
N GLY A 246 10.50 28.04 -4.49
CA GLY A 246 10.29 27.13 -3.38
C GLY A 246 11.67 26.72 -2.89
N ASN A 247 12.04 27.16 -1.69
CA ASN A 247 13.33 26.84 -1.09
C ASN A 247 13.66 25.35 -1.31
N PRO A 248 14.81 25.01 -1.93
CA PRO A 248 15.22 23.62 -2.06
C PRO A 248 15.33 23.03 -0.66
N VAL A 249 14.52 21.99 -0.39
CA VAL A 249 14.63 21.15 0.81
C VAL A 249 16.07 20.64 0.85
N ASP A 250 16.83 21.04 1.88
CA ASP A 250 18.21 20.64 2.08
C ASP A 250 18.29 19.11 2.07
N THR A 251 19.03 18.56 1.11
CA THR A 251 19.14 17.12 0.82
C THR A 251 19.92 16.33 1.89
N ASN A 252 20.16 16.94 3.06
CA ASN A 252 20.90 16.34 4.18
C ASN A 252 20.04 16.06 5.43
N VAL A 253 18.72 16.27 5.39
CA VAL A 253 17.82 16.07 6.53
C VAL A 253 17.21 14.67 6.51
N TYR A 254 17.53 13.86 7.51
CA TYR A 254 16.97 12.51 7.66
C TYR A 254 15.45 12.52 7.85
N ALA A 255 14.77 11.38 7.63
CA ALA A 255 13.33 11.21 7.84
C ALA A 255 12.87 11.72 9.22
N PHE A 256 13.67 11.44 10.25
CA PHE A 256 13.57 11.97 11.60
C PHE A 256 14.94 11.84 12.30
N PRO A 257 15.20 12.52 13.43
CA PRO A 257 16.54 12.63 14.02
C PRO A 257 17.21 11.29 14.35
N THR A 258 16.44 10.24 14.63
CA THR A 258 16.89 8.87 14.93
C THR A 258 16.61 7.87 13.79
N ALA A 259 16.33 8.35 12.58
CA ALA A 259 16.18 7.49 11.39
C ALA A 259 17.55 7.00 10.94
N TYR A 260 17.78 5.68 10.95
CA TYR A 260 19.01 5.04 10.51
C TYR A 260 18.77 4.13 9.29
N GLY A 261 19.84 3.57 8.74
CA GLY A 261 19.77 2.60 7.66
C GLY A 261 19.44 3.19 6.31
N ALA A 262 19.15 2.30 5.37
CA ALA A 262 18.97 2.63 3.96
C ALA A 262 17.78 3.58 3.70
N GLY A 263 16.71 3.48 4.48
CA GLY A 263 15.51 4.31 4.38
C GLY A 263 15.58 5.63 5.15
N ALA A 264 16.71 5.97 5.77
CA ALA A 264 16.87 7.16 6.61
C ALA A 264 16.63 8.50 5.90
N TYR A 265 16.59 8.51 4.57
CA TYR A 265 16.46 9.72 3.75
C TYR A 265 15.05 9.89 3.16
N ALA A 266 14.08 9.06 3.54
CA ALA A 266 12.69 9.29 3.18
C ALA A 266 12.26 10.69 3.67
N THR A 267 11.60 11.47 2.83
CA THR A 267 11.02 12.77 3.20
C THR A 267 9.56 12.63 3.63
N GLY A 268 8.89 11.54 3.23
CA GLY A 268 7.49 11.29 3.55
C GLY A 268 6.59 12.45 3.11
N GLY A 269 5.79 12.96 4.05
CA GLY A 269 4.89 14.10 3.83
C GLY A 269 5.48 15.46 4.18
N ARG A 270 6.81 15.59 4.30
CA ARG A 270 7.49 16.84 4.67
C ARG A 270 7.09 17.98 3.73
N GLY A 271 6.60 19.08 4.30
CA GLY A 271 6.19 20.28 3.56
C GLY A 271 4.89 20.12 2.77
N GLY A 272 4.30 18.93 2.77
CA GLY A 272 3.03 18.64 2.12
C GLY A 272 1.82 19.04 2.97
N ILE A 273 0.66 18.47 2.65
CA ILE A 273 -0.57 18.71 3.40
C ILE A 273 -0.57 17.94 4.72
N VAL A 274 -1.39 18.39 5.66
CA VAL A 274 -1.62 17.68 6.93
C VAL A 274 -3.04 17.11 6.92
N VAL A 275 -3.17 15.82 7.24
CA VAL A 275 -4.44 15.10 7.22
C VAL A 275 -4.72 14.54 8.60
N HIS A 276 -5.85 14.92 9.19
CA HIS A 276 -6.24 14.49 10.53
C HIS A 276 -7.15 13.26 10.49
N ILE A 277 -6.79 12.22 11.25
CA ILE A 277 -7.69 11.10 11.55
C ILE A 277 -8.49 11.48 12.80
N THR A 278 -9.78 11.71 12.64
CA THR A 278 -10.69 12.21 13.67
C THR A 278 -11.66 11.15 14.19
N ASN A 279 -11.68 9.97 13.58
CA ASN A 279 -12.50 8.84 14.01
C ASN A 279 -11.81 7.49 13.76
N LEU A 280 -12.34 6.44 14.42
CA LEU A 280 -11.82 5.08 14.36
C LEU A 280 -12.63 4.16 13.42
N ASN A 281 -13.50 4.73 12.59
CA ASN A 281 -14.31 3.95 11.68
C ASN A 281 -13.43 3.27 10.60
N ALA A 282 -13.91 2.17 10.05
CA ALA A 282 -13.18 1.43 8.99
C ALA A 282 -13.02 2.23 7.68
N ASP A 283 -13.92 3.20 7.44
CA ASP A 283 -13.97 4.05 6.26
C ASP A 283 -14.74 5.36 6.54
N GLY A 284 -14.76 6.27 5.58
CA GLY A 284 -15.40 7.59 5.64
C GLY A 284 -14.40 8.70 5.99
N GLU A 285 -14.77 9.95 5.72
CA GLU A 285 -13.93 11.12 6.01
C GLU A 285 -13.44 11.12 7.47
N GLY A 286 -12.18 11.48 7.68
CA GLY A 286 -11.51 11.43 8.98
C GLY A 286 -11.12 10.03 9.49
N SER A 287 -11.33 8.97 8.71
CA SER A 287 -10.83 7.62 9.02
C SER A 287 -9.40 7.40 8.52
N LEU A 288 -8.75 6.34 8.99
CA LEU A 288 -7.45 5.89 8.48
C LEU A 288 -7.50 5.58 6.97
N ARG A 289 -8.57 4.92 6.50
CA ARG A 289 -8.73 4.57 5.08
C ARG A 289 -8.85 5.83 4.22
N TRP A 290 -9.66 6.79 4.63
CA TRP A 290 -9.80 8.05 3.92
C TRP A 290 -8.48 8.81 3.84
N ALA A 291 -7.75 8.93 4.95
CA ALA A 291 -6.46 9.64 4.98
C ALA A 291 -5.40 9.02 4.06
N LEU A 292 -5.50 7.72 3.78
CA LEU A 292 -4.56 6.98 2.94
C LEU A 292 -4.99 6.90 1.48
N ALA A 293 -6.27 6.64 1.22
CA ALA A 293 -6.75 6.15 -0.09
C ALA A 293 -7.71 7.11 -0.82
N ASP A 294 -8.07 8.24 -0.21
CA ASP A 294 -8.86 9.26 -0.91
C ASP A 294 -8.17 9.68 -2.22
N PRO A 295 -8.90 9.79 -3.35
CA PRO A 295 -8.31 10.06 -4.65
C PRO A 295 -7.54 11.38 -4.76
N TYR A 296 -7.92 12.40 -3.99
CA TYR A 296 -7.20 13.66 -3.93
C TYR A 296 -6.02 13.56 -2.96
N LEU A 297 -6.26 13.07 -1.74
CA LEU A 297 -5.19 13.02 -0.72
C LEU A 297 -4.02 12.13 -1.17
N LYS A 298 -4.29 11.04 -1.88
CA LYS A 298 -3.23 10.12 -2.33
C LYS A 298 -2.22 10.76 -3.30
N THR A 299 -2.60 11.80 -4.03
CA THR A 299 -1.70 12.50 -4.97
C THR A 299 -0.87 13.59 -4.29
N GLN A 300 -1.10 13.83 -3.00
CA GLN A 300 -0.40 14.84 -2.21
C GLN A 300 0.62 14.18 -1.29
N ASP A 301 1.81 14.78 -1.18
CA ASP A 301 2.69 14.54 -0.04
C ASP A 301 1.92 14.91 1.22
N ARG A 302 1.82 13.98 2.18
CA ARG A 302 0.94 14.18 3.34
C ARG A 302 1.48 13.62 4.64
N THR A 303 1.35 14.43 5.69
CA THR A 303 1.55 14.00 7.08
C THR A 303 0.20 13.69 7.71
N ILE A 304 -0.01 12.42 8.08
CA ILE A 304 -1.23 11.91 8.67
C ILE A 304 -1.10 11.90 10.19
N ILE A 305 -2.00 12.62 10.87
CA ILE A 305 -1.98 12.88 12.31
C ILE A 305 -3.26 12.31 12.94
N PRO A 306 -3.18 11.33 13.85
CA PRO A 306 -4.36 10.89 14.60
C PRO A 306 -4.70 11.83 15.75
N ASP A 307 -5.94 12.34 15.76
CA ASP A 307 -6.52 13.08 16.89
C ASP A 307 -7.32 12.18 17.84
N VAL A 308 -7.43 10.90 17.48
CA VAL A 308 -8.06 9.85 18.27
C VAL A 308 -7.08 8.73 18.54
N SER A 309 -7.38 7.96 19.57
CA SER A 309 -6.69 6.72 19.95
C SER A 309 -7.73 5.64 20.15
N GLY A 310 -7.33 4.38 19.95
CA GLY A 310 -8.19 3.22 20.04
C GLY A 310 -7.95 2.22 18.92
N VAL A 311 -8.94 1.36 18.70
CA VAL A 311 -8.87 0.29 17.70
C VAL A 311 -9.55 0.75 16.41
N VAL A 312 -8.82 0.69 15.30
CA VAL A 312 -9.34 0.77 13.93
C VAL A 312 -9.52 -0.67 13.43
N ASP A 313 -10.77 -1.14 13.43
CA ASP A 313 -11.15 -2.46 12.89
C ASP A 313 -11.48 -2.30 11.41
N LEU A 314 -10.69 -2.94 10.55
CA LEU A 314 -10.86 -2.86 9.09
C LEU A 314 -11.94 -3.80 8.55
N GLY A 315 -12.63 -4.58 9.41
CA GLY A 315 -13.78 -5.39 9.02
C GLY A 315 -13.48 -6.56 8.07
N GLY A 316 -12.21 -6.94 7.92
CA GLY A 316 -11.73 -7.91 6.95
C GLY A 316 -11.36 -7.32 5.58
N GLU A 317 -11.45 -6.00 5.41
CA GLU A 317 -11.16 -5.32 4.16
C GLU A 317 -9.82 -4.60 4.20
N ASP A 318 -8.87 -5.02 3.38
CA ASP A 318 -7.56 -4.38 3.32
C ASP A 318 -7.65 -2.93 2.82
N ILE A 319 -6.76 -2.07 3.31
CA ILE A 319 -6.45 -0.79 2.68
C ILE A 319 -5.34 -1.07 1.66
N VAL A 320 -5.63 -0.83 0.38
CA VAL A 320 -4.68 -1.06 -0.72
C VAL A 320 -4.35 0.26 -1.38
N LEU A 321 -3.07 0.60 -1.38
CA LEU A 321 -2.48 1.73 -2.10
C LEU A 321 -1.66 1.20 -3.26
N SER A 322 -1.80 1.83 -4.42
CA SER A 322 -1.15 1.43 -5.67
C SER A 322 -0.58 2.67 -6.33
N GLY A 323 0.73 2.87 -6.20
CA GLY A 323 1.43 3.98 -6.83
C GLY A 323 1.66 3.74 -8.32
N SER A 324 1.57 4.81 -9.13
CA SER A 324 2.01 4.78 -10.52
C SER A 324 3.47 5.24 -10.61
N ARG A 325 4.37 4.33 -10.99
CA ARG A 325 5.76 4.67 -11.35
C ARG A 325 5.86 5.41 -12.69
N ALA A 326 4.81 5.38 -13.50
CA ALA A 326 4.78 5.95 -14.84
C ALA A 326 4.13 7.34 -14.81
N GLY A 327 4.88 8.35 -14.34
CA GLY A 327 4.88 9.75 -14.80
C GLY A 327 3.60 10.61 -14.85
N SER A 328 2.38 10.07 -14.73
CA SER A 328 1.14 10.85 -14.89
C SER A 328 0.21 10.82 -13.68
N ASN A 329 0.46 9.99 -12.67
CA ASN A 329 -0.30 9.90 -11.41
C ASN A 329 0.57 9.35 -10.26
N ALA A 330 1.69 10.01 -9.94
CA ALA A 330 2.54 9.57 -8.83
C ALA A 330 1.78 9.73 -7.49
N ASP A 331 1.75 8.68 -6.68
CA ASP A 331 1.28 8.80 -5.29
C ASP A 331 2.23 9.72 -4.52
N GLY A 332 1.69 10.66 -3.77
CA GLY A 332 2.46 11.52 -2.89
C GLY A 332 3.01 10.77 -1.68
N GLY A 333 4.13 11.23 -1.17
CA GLY A 333 4.84 10.68 -0.01
C GLY A 333 3.97 10.69 1.25
N ILE A 334 4.21 9.72 2.13
CA ILE A 334 3.39 9.46 3.31
C ILE A 334 4.24 9.60 4.56
N THR A 335 3.76 10.37 5.54
CA THR A 335 4.21 10.27 6.93
C THR A 335 3.04 9.92 7.82
N PHE A 336 3.00 8.71 8.36
CA PHE A 336 2.05 8.34 9.41
C PHE A 336 2.69 8.60 10.79
N ALA A 337 2.23 9.64 11.47
CA ALA A 337 2.77 10.09 12.76
C ALA A 337 1.96 9.52 13.94
N GLY A 338 2.04 8.21 14.17
CA GLY A 338 1.26 7.51 15.21
C GLY A 338 1.49 8.05 16.64
N GLN A 339 2.65 8.63 16.92
CA GLN A 339 2.97 9.26 18.21
C GLN A 339 2.12 10.49 18.50
N ALA A 340 1.49 11.09 17.49
CA ALA A 340 0.59 12.22 17.67
C ALA A 340 -0.81 11.81 18.18
N ALA A 341 -1.14 10.52 18.20
CA ALA A 341 -2.36 10.04 18.83
C ALA A 341 -2.38 10.38 20.34
N PRO A 342 -3.56 10.63 20.93
CA PRO A 342 -3.72 10.70 22.39
C PRO A 342 -3.30 9.39 23.09
N LEU A 343 -3.32 9.41 24.43
CA LEU A 343 -3.06 8.24 25.28
C LEU A 343 -3.81 7.00 24.74
N GLY A 344 -3.09 5.90 24.54
CA GLY A 344 -3.63 4.68 23.96
C GLY A 344 -3.09 4.40 22.56
N GLY A 345 -2.80 5.42 21.76
CA GLY A 345 -2.30 5.26 20.39
C GLY A 345 -3.31 4.66 19.41
N ILE A 346 -2.88 4.41 18.17
CA ILE A 346 -3.67 3.70 17.16
C ILE A 346 -3.29 2.22 17.14
N THR A 347 -4.30 1.37 17.27
CA THR A 347 -4.20 -0.08 17.05
C THR A 347 -5.02 -0.44 15.81
N VAL A 348 -4.41 -1.09 14.81
CA VAL A 348 -5.10 -1.62 13.63
C VAL A 348 -5.31 -3.12 13.79
N THR A 349 -6.46 -3.61 13.37
CA THR A 349 -6.83 -5.05 13.40
C THR A 349 -7.68 -5.43 12.21
N ASN A 350 -7.77 -6.73 11.95
CA ASN A 350 -8.79 -7.33 11.09
C ASN A 350 -8.70 -6.82 9.64
N GLY A 351 -7.48 -6.65 9.14
CA GLY A 351 -7.20 -6.27 7.75
C GLY A 351 -5.76 -5.79 7.59
N LYS A 352 -5.28 -5.78 6.34
CA LYS A 352 -3.93 -5.34 5.99
C LYS A 352 -3.91 -3.90 5.53
N ILE A 353 -2.77 -3.24 5.71
CA ILE A 353 -2.39 -2.05 4.95
C ILE A 353 -1.33 -2.47 3.94
N ARG A 354 -1.68 -2.46 2.65
CA ARG A 354 -0.83 -2.92 1.54
C ARG A 354 -0.50 -1.77 0.61
N MET A 355 0.78 -1.46 0.51
CA MET A 355 1.33 -0.49 -0.43
C MET A 355 2.05 -1.24 -1.56
N PHE A 356 1.63 -1.00 -2.80
CA PHE A 356 2.27 -1.50 -4.02
C PHE A 356 2.83 -0.32 -4.80
N SER A 357 4.15 -0.31 -5.03
CA SER A 357 4.85 0.76 -5.74
C SER A 357 4.62 2.16 -5.16
N VAL A 358 4.38 2.24 -3.84
CA VAL A 358 4.27 3.52 -3.12
C VAL A 358 5.66 3.86 -2.57
N ASP A 359 6.21 4.95 -3.09
CA ASP A 359 7.52 5.46 -2.70
C ASP A 359 7.40 6.47 -1.54
N ASN A 360 8.53 6.78 -0.91
CA ASN A 360 8.68 7.85 0.05
C ASN A 360 7.73 7.75 1.27
N VAL A 361 7.93 6.72 2.09
CA VAL A 361 7.04 6.39 3.20
C VAL A 361 7.79 6.43 4.53
N ILE A 362 7.25 7.17 5.49
CA ILE A 362 7.62 7.16 6.91
C ILE A 362 6.40 6.66 7.69
N TRP A 363 6.52 5.55 8.44
CA TRP A 363 5.44 5.03 9.27
C TRP A 363 5.91 4.77 10.69
N ARG A 364 5.31 5.43 11.69
CA ARG A 364 5.80 5.39 13.07
C ARG A 364 4.73 5.09 14.12
N TYR A 365 5.15 4.52 15.25
CA TYR A 365 4.36 4.43 16.50
C TYR A 365 2.93 3.89 16.33
N THR A 366 2.79 2.81 15.57
CA THR A 366 1.49 2.16 15.32
C THR A 366 1.48 0.74 15.84
N LYS A 367 0.34 0.32 16.39
CA LYS A 367 0.15 -1.05 16.87
C LYS A 367 -0.70 -1.85 15.89
N PHE A 368 -0.39 -3.13 15.73
CA PHE A 368 -1.13 -4.09 14.93
C PHE A 368 -1.40 -5.35 15.77
N ARG A 369 -2.67 -5.70 15.93
CA ARG A 369 -3.11 -6.77 16.84
C ARG A 369 -4.19 -7.60 16.15
N GLU A 370 -3.90 -8.84 15.80
CA GLU A 370 -4.85 -9.69 15.07
C GLU A 370 -5.59 -10.69 15.98
N THR A 371 -6.86 -10.97 15.67
CA THR A 371 -7.76 -11.79 16.51
C THR A 371 -8.14 -13.17 15.95
N ALA A 372 -7.98 -13.46 14.65
CA ALA A 372 -7.96 -14.84 14.10
C ALA A 372 -7.97 -14.94 12.56
N ALA A 373 -8.49 -13.94 11.83
CA ALA A 373 -9.00 -14.19 10.47
C ALA A 373 -8.24 -13.50 9.32
N THR A 374 -7.35 -12.56 9.63
CA THR A 374 -6.70 -11.71 8.63
C THR A 374 -5.19 -11.87 8.70
N ASP A 375 -4.62 -12.24 7.56
CA ASP A 375 -3.19 -12.37 7.36
C ASP A 375 -2.58 -10.97 7.17
N GLY A 376 -1.40 -10.66 7.69
CA GLY A 376 -0.66 -9.42 7.33
C GLY A 376 -1.05 -8.19 8.13
N CYS A 377 -0.08 -7.37 8.54
CA CYS A 377 -0.35 -6.09 9.20
C CYS A 377 -0.05 -4.90 8.27
N LEU A 378 1.24 -4.69 7.95
CA LEU A 378 1.70 -3.59 7.11
C LEU A 378 2.74 -4.09 6.11
N SER A 379 2.53 -3.80 4.84
CA SER A 379 3.47 -4.19 3.78
C SER A 379 3.70 -3.06 2.78
N ASN A 380 4.94 -2.88 2.37
CA ASN A 380 5.31 -2.12 1.19
C ASN A 380 6.04 -3.05 0.21
N THR A 381 5.50 -3.17 -1.00
CA THR A 381 6.05 -3.97 -2.08
C THR A 381 6.43 -3.05 -3.22
N ASP A 382 7.65 -3.19 -3.74
CA ASP A 382 8.18 -2.38 -4.84
C ASP A 382 8.21 -0.86 -4.56
N GLY A 383 8.18 -0.40 -3.31
CA GLY A 383 8.37 1.02 -2.97
C GLY A 383 9.82 1.40 -2.69
N ASN A 384 10.20 2.65 -2.94
CA ASN A 384 11.52 3.22 -2.68
C ASN A 384 11.49 4.16 -1.46
N ASN A 385 12.60 4.27 -0.74
CA ASN A 385 12.76 5.20 0.38
C ASN A 385 11.65 5.02 1.44
N VAL A 386 11.66 3.86 2.10
CA VAL A 386 10.63 3.46 3.08
C VAL A 386 11.26 3.24 4.44
N ILE A 387 10.68 3.83 5.49
CA ILE A 387 11.08 3.57 6.87
C ILE A 387 9.87 3.26 7.76
N PHE A 388 9.91 2.09 8.40
CA PHE A 388 9.00 1.67 9.45
C PHE A 388 9.74 1.73 10.79
N ASP A 389 9.21 2.48 11.76
CA ASP A 389 9.90 2.76 13.02
C ASP A 389 8.95 2.66 14.22
N HIS A 390 9.38 2.04 15.32
CA HIS A 390 8.59 1.91 16.54
C HIS A 390 7.19 1.31 16.33
N LEU A 391 7.07 0.27 15.49
CA LEU A 391 5.82 -0.47 15.33
C LEU A 391 5.73 -1.59 16.37
N SER A 392 4.52 -1.88 16.85
CA SER A 392 4.25 -3.08 17.65
C SER A 392 3.28 -3.99 16.92
N GLY A 393 3.71 -5.19 16.52
CA GLY A 393 2.89 -6.15 15.81
C GLY A 393 2.73 -7.45 16.58
N SER A 394 1.53 -8.01 16.67
CA SER A 394 1.36 -9.36 17.22
C SER A 394 0.18 -10.14 16.66
N HIS A 395 0.27 -11.47 16.81
CA HIS A 395 -0.80 -12.42 16.50
C HIS A 395 -1.18 -12.54 15.03
N SER A 396 -0.34 -12.09 14.10
CA SER A 396 -0.59 -12.31 12.68
C SER A 396 -0.50 -13.81 12.33
N PRO A 397 -1.52 -14.37 11.63
CA PRO A 397 -1.58 -15.79 11.29
C PRO A 397 -0.56 -16.18 10.20
N ASP A 398 -0.06 -15.24 9.41
CA ASP A 398 1.11 -15.48 8.55
C ASP A 398 2.23 -14.47 8.77
N ILE A 399 2.11 -13.20 8.39
CA ILE A 399 3.22 -12.23 8.49
C ILE A 399 2.86 -10.92 9.19
N LEU A 400 3.75 -10.37 10.00
CA LEU A 400 3.57 -9.04 10.58
C LEU A 400 3.90 -7.95 9.55
N PHE A 401 5.17 -7.86 9.15
CA PHE A 401 5.66 -6.78 8.29
C PHE A 401 6.35 -7.29 7.04
N ALA A 402 6.24 -6.54 5.95
CA ALA A 402 6.92 -6.85 4.70
C ALA A 402 7.45 -5.60 4.00
N LEU A 403 8.69 -5.66 3.54
CA LEU A 403 9.38 -4.66 2.73
C LEU A 403 9.95 -5.37 1.49
N THR A 404 9.05 -5.80 0.61
CA THR A 404 9.34 -6.76 -0.47
C THR A 404 9.53 -6.09 -1.83
N SER A 405 10.06 -6.84 -2.78
CA SER A 405 9.98 -6.54 -4.21
C SER A 405 9.60 -7.79 -5.01
N ASN A 406 9.05 -7.63 -6.22
CA ASN A 406 8.53 -8.74 -7.03
C ASN A 406 9.03 -8.78 -8.47
N ALA A 407 9.92 -7.86 -8.88
CA ALA A 407 10.76 -7.86 -10.09
C ALA A 407 11.17 -6.43 -10.47
N GLU A 408 10.55 -5.41 -9.88
CA GLU A 408 10.86 -4.03 -10.18
C GLU A 408 11.97 -3.49 -9.26
N ILE A 409 12.75 -2.52 -9.75
CA ILE A 409 13.84 -1.90 -8.97
C ILE A 409 13.19 -1.15 -7.81
N SER A 410 13.39 -1.62 -6.58
CA SER A 410 12.98 -0.92 -5.36
C SER A 410 14.13 -0.91 -4.36
N ASP A 411 14.32 0.18 -3.64
CA ASP A 411 15.55 0.40 -2.88
C ASP A 411 15.33 1.28 -1.64
N SER A 412 16.32 1.32 -0.75
CA SER A 412 16.36 2.18 0.43
C SER A 412 15.22 1.92 1.43
N LYS A 413 15.19 0.73 2.02
CA LYS A 413 14.16 0.35 2.99
C LYS A 413 14.74 0.13 4.39
N THR A 414 14.02 0.53 5.42
CA THR A 414 14.42 0.30 6.81
C THR A 414 13.23 -0.09 7.67
N ILE A 415 13.45 -1.07 8.55
CA ILE A 415 12.59 -1.34 9.69
C ILE A 415 13.42 -1.31 10.97
N GLN A 416 13.05 -0.43 11.91
CA GLN A 416 13.83 -0.21 13.11
C GLN A 416 12.99 -0.03 14.39
N ASN A 417 13.56 -0.40 15.53
CA ASN A 417 12.96 -0.24 16.86
C ASN A 417 11.55 -0.85 17.00
N CYS A 418 11.20 -1.85 16.18
CA CYS A 418 9.88 -2.49 16.23
C CYS A 418 9.84 -3.66 17.23
N LEU A 419 8.67 -3.91 17.80
CA LEU A 419 8.38 -5.10 18.63
C LEU A 419 7.43 -6.03 17.86
N MET A 420 7.86 -7.27 17.65
CA MET A 420 7.11 -8.28 16.89
C MET A 420 6.90 -9.53 17.75
N ALA A 421 5.65 -9.90 17.98
CA ALA A 421 5.35 -10.96 18.94
C ALA A 421 4.28 -11.97 18.50
N GLN A 422 4.30 -13.16 19.08
CA GLN A 422 3.17 -14.11 19.05
C GLN A 422 2.63 -14.41 17.65
N SER A 423 3.49 -14.47 16.64
CA SER A 423 3.10 -14.58 15.23
C SER A 423 3.82 -15.72 14.53
N LYS A 424 3.27 -16.15 13.39
CA LYS A 424 3.92 -17.20 12.60
C LYS A 424 5.22 -16.68 11.96
N ASN A 425 5.16 -15.62 11.17
CA ASN A 425 6.33 -15.00 10.56
C ASN A 425 6.45 -13.54 11.00
N ALA A 426 7.68 -13.08 11.25
CA ALA A 426 7.90 -11.68 11.59
C ALA A 426 8.07 -10.79 10.34
N LEU A 427 9.11 -11.02 9.53
CA LEU A 427 9.49 -10.08 8.48
C LEU A 427 9.92 -10.79 7.18
N ILE A 428 9.51 -10.23 6.04
CA ILE A 428 10.10 -10.53 4.72
C ILE A 428 10.68 -9.23 4.15
N VAL A 429 11.86 -9.32 3.58
CA VAL A 429 12.49 -8.23 2.82
C VAL A 429 13.01 -8.73 1.47
N GLY A 430 13.11 -7.86 0.48
CA GLY A 430 13.74 -8.20 -0.79
C GLY A 430 12.84 -8.84 -1.84
N ASP A 431 13.47 -9.18 -2.95
CA ASP A 431 12.84 -9.80 -4.12
C ASP A 431 12.35 -11.21 -3.79
N THR A 432 11.03 -11.39 -3.75
CA THR A 432 10.45 -12.71 -3.46
C THR A 432 10.49 -13.65 -4.66
N THR A 433 10.92 -13.16 -5.83
CA THR A 433 11.10 -13.94 -7.05
C THR A 433 12.54 -14.44 -7.21
N PRO A 434 12.77 -15.73 -7.54
CA PRO A 434 14.11 -16.22 -7.84
C PRO A 434 14.58 -15.66 -9.19
N SER A 435 15.71 -14.95 -9.21
CA SER A 435 16.26 -14.37 -10.43
C SER A 435 17.77 -14.58 -10.55
N SER A 436 18.25 -14.90 -11.76
CA SER A 436 19.64 -15.32 -12.00
C SER A 436 20.64 -14.18 -12.28
N SER A 437 20.31 -12.93 -11.92
CA SER A 437 21.23 -11.79 -12.12
C SER A 437 22.17 -11.63 -10.93
N THR A 438 23.33 -11.06 -11.18
CA THR A 438 24.39 -10.77 -10.19
C THR A 438 24.41 -9.30 -9.75
N GLU A 439 23.56 -8.44 -10.31
CA GLU A 439 23.47 -7.02 -9.94
C GLU A 439 22.48 -6.83 -8.77
N TYR A 440 22.92 -6.09 -7.74
CA TYR A 440 22.14 -5.81 -6.53
C TYR A 440 21.28 -4.57 -6.72
N TYR A 441 19.99 -4.64 -6.38
CA TYR A 441 19.07 -3.52 -6.57
C TYR A 441 18.44 -3.00 -5.27
N GLU A 442 18.38 -3.82 -4.21
CA GLU A 442 17.63 -3.46 -3.01
C GLU A 442 18.54 -3.39 -1.77
N ARG A 443 18.53 -2.24 -1.09
CA ARG A 443 19.20 -2.00 0.19
C ARG A 443 18.18 -2.00 1.31
N CYS A 444 18.35 -2.90 2.27
CA CYS A 444 17.47 -3.03 3.43
C CYS A 444 18.26 -2.96 4.72
N SER A 445 17.73 -2.25 5.71
CA SER A 445 18.27 -2.24 7.07
C SER A 445 17.22 -2.71 8.07
N ILE A 446 17.61 -3.65 8.94
CA ILE A 446 16.77 -4.28 9.95
C ILE A 446 17.48 -4.08 11.29
N LEU A 447 17.08 -3.04 12.00
CA LEU A 447 17.89 -2.43 13.05
C LEU A 447 17.15 -2.43 14.39
N ARG A 448 17.76 -2.96 15.45
CA ARG A 448 17.25 -2.78 16.84
C ARG A 448 15.80 -3.25 17.05
N ASN A 449 15.34 -4.28 16.32
CA ASN A 449 14.00 -4.85 16.51
C ASN A 449 14.03 -5.95 17.58
N ALA A 450 12.90 -6.14 18.27
CA ALA A 450 12.70 -7.21 19.24
C ALA A 450 11.63 -8.20 18.78
N TYR A 451 11.88 -9.50 19.00
CA TYR A 451 11.03 -10.59 18.56
C TYR A 451 10.73 -11.53 19.73
N TYR A 452 9.45 -11.80 20.00
CA TYR A 452 9.01 -12.66 21.11
C TYR A 452 8.03 -13.73 20.63
N ASN A 453 8.32 -15.00 20.88
CA ASN A 453 7.39 -16.09 20.53
C ASN A 453 6.98 -16.09 19.04
N ILE A 454 7.95 -15.87 18.15
CA ILE A 454 7.74 -15.92 16.70
C ILE A 454 8.09 -17.31 16.17
N SER A 455 7.40 -17.83 15.14
CA SER A 455 7.82 -19.11 14.53
C SER A 455 9.16 -18.97 13.80
N HIS A 456 9.22 -18.12 12.77
CA HIS A 456 10.43 -17.95 11.97
C HIS A 456 10.53 -16.59 11.24
N ARG A 457 11.64 -16.40 10.50
CA ARG A 457 11.97 -15.18 9.73
C ARG A 457 12.37 -14.04 10.63
N ILE A 458 13.36 -14.32 11.47
CA ILE A 458 13.89 -13.47 12.54
C ILE A 458 15.41 -13.34 12.34
N PRO A 459 15.94 -12.13 12.11
CA PRO A 459 15.21 -10.89 11.86
C PRO A 459 14.52 -10.83 10.49
N LEU A 460 14.82 -11.75 9.55
CA LEU A 460 14.24 -11.71 8.19
C LEU A 460 14.11 -13.05 7.47
N LYS A 461 13.26 -13.03 6.44
CA LYS A 461 13.46 -13.79 5.20
C LYS A 461 13.87 -12.83 4.09
N GLY A 462 15.05 -13.04 3.50
CA GLY A 462 15.57 -12.24 2.39
C GLY A 462 15.32 -12.89 1.02
N GLY A 463 15.07 -12.01 0.05
CA GLY A 463 14.97 -12.32 -1.38
C GLY A 463 16.31 -12.46 -2.12
N ALA A 464 16.25 -12.40 -3.45
CA ALA A 464 17.43 -12.29 -4.32
C ALA A 464 17.91 -10.82 -4.43
N ARG A 465 19.15 -10.61 -4.89
CA ARG A 465 19.71 -9.28 -5.28
C ARG A 465 19.63 -8.20 -4.21
N ILE A 466 19.78 -8.59 -2.95
CA ILE A 466 19.60 -7.73 -1.79
C ILE A 466 20.92 -7.48 -1.05
N ARG A 467 21.09 -6.26 -0.56
CA ARG A 467 22.07 -5.89 0.46
C ARG A 467 21.33 -5.64 1.77
N VAL A 468 21.70 -6.35 2.83
CA VAL A 468 20.99 -6.29 4.10
C VAL A 468 21.94 -5.96 5.26
N ASP A 469 21.55 -4.98 6.06
CA ASP A 469 22.13 -4.71 7.38
C ASP A 469 21.17 -5.23 8.47
N ALA A 470 21.45 -6.41 9.04
CA ALA A 470 20.72 -6.99 10.17
C ALA A 470 21.53 -6.78 11.46
N ILE A 471 21.25 -5.67 12.16
CA ILE A 471 22.09 -5.16 13.25
C ILE A 471 21.29 -5.00 14.55
N ASN A 472 21.85 -5.50 15.65
CA ASN A 472 21.35 -5.31 17.02
C ASN A 472 19.90 -5.74 17.29
N ASN A 473 19.43 -6.80 16.62
CA ASN A 473 18.11 -7.35 16.86
C ASN A 473 18.12 -8.34 18.05
N ILE A 474 17.02 -8.40 18.80
CA ILE A 474 16.84 -9.30 19.96
C ILE A 474 15.72 -10.29 19.65
N ALA A 475 15.95 -11.59 19.78
CA ALA A 475 14.91 -12.60 19.63
C ALA A 475 14.86 -13.53 20.83
N HIS A 476 13.65 -13.83 21.30
CA HIS A 476 13.39 -14.78 22.36
C HIS A 476 12.36 -15.84 21.93
N ASN A 477 12.62 -17.09 22.31
CA ASN A 477 11.64 -18.17 22.34
C ASN A 477 10.97 -18.45 20.97
N TRP A 478 11.78 -18.48 19.90
CA TRP A 478 11.27 -18.79 18.56
C TRP A 478 10.99 -20.29 18.38
N ALA A 479 10.09 -20.65 17.44
CA ALA A 479 9.60 -22.03 17.29
C ALA A 479 10.19 -22.81 16.10
N ALA A 480 10.92 -22.16 15.20
CA ALA A 480 11.51 -22.77 14.01
C ALA A 480 12.83 -22.07 13.62
N ARG A 481 12.97 -21.63 12.36
CA ARG A 481 14.22 -21.06 11.82
C ARG A 481 14.36 -19.56 12.07
N LEU A 482 15.59 -19.10 12.32
CA LEU A 482 15.91 -17.68 12.43
C LEU A 482 15.85 -17.00 11.04
N ILE A 483 16.98 -16.95 10.32
CA ILE A 483 17.08 -16.27 9.04
C ILE A 483 16.85 -17.26 7.88
N ARG A 484 16.24 -16.79 6.78
CA ARG A 484 16.19 -17.53 5.51
C ARG A 484 16.49 -16.61 4.33
N MET A 485 17.53 -16.92 3.56
CA MET A 485 17.89 -16.22 2.32
C MET A 485 17.59 -17.11 1.11
N ASP A 486 16.70 -16.65 0.21
CA ASP A 486 16.12 -17.48 -0.86
C ASP A 486 16.77 -17.32 -2.25
N GLY A 487 17.67 -16.35 -2.44
CA GLY A 487 18.08 -15.91 -3.76
C GLY A 487 19.57 -15.94 -4.06
N PHE A 488 19.87 -15.63 -5.33
CA PHE A 488 21.22 -15.49 -5.89
C PHE A 488 21.87 -14.19 -5.42
N ALA A 489 23.17 -14.24 -5.09
CA ALA A 489 24.06 -13.11 -4.78
C ALA A 489 23.43 -12.04 -3.86
N TYR A 490 23.67 -12.16 -2.54
CA TYR A 490 23.32 -11.15 -1.55
C TYR A 490 24.55 -10.75 -0.73
N GLU A 491 24.52 -9.53 -0.19
CA GLU A 491 25.48 -9.06 0.82
C GLU A 491 24.72 -8.92 2.13
N LEU A 492 25.21 -9.54 3.19
CA LEU A 492 24.58 -9.51 4.52
C LEU A 492 25.60 -9.07 5.56
N ASN A 493 25.30 -7.99 6.26
CA ASN A 493 25.90 -7.68 7.55
C ASN A 493 24.98 -8.23 8.64
N HIS A 494 25.43 -9.24 9.36
CA HIS A 494 24.75 -9.82 10.51
C HIS A 494 25.59 -9.51 11.75
N ILE A 495 25.27 -8.43 12.47
CA ILE A 495 26.17 -7.86 13.48
C ILE A 495 25.46 -7.61 14.81
N GLY A 496 26.04 -8.07 15.91
CA GLY A 496 25.64 -7.63 17.24
C GLY A 496 24.24 -8.09 17.65
N ASN A 497 23.69 -9.18 17.11
CA ASN A 497 22.33 -9.64 17.42
C ASN A 497 22.30 -10.57 18.64
N TYR A 498 21.15 -10.70 19.28
CA TYR A 498 20.97 -11.48 20.51
C TYR A 498 19.84 -12.51 20.34
N TYR A 499 20.18 -13.79 20.30
CA TYR A 499 19.23 -14.91 20.12
C TYR A 499 19.18 -15.79 21.36
N GLN A 500 18.08 -15.69 22.10
CA GLN A 500 17.83 -16.44 23.32
C GLN A 500 16.74 -17.51 23.12
N GLY A 501 17.08 -18.76 23.39
CA GLY A 501 16.14 -19.88 23.33
C GLY A 501 15.12 -19.81 24.46
N GLY A 502 14.00 -20.52 24.27
CA GLY A 502 12.97 -20.71 25.28
C GLY A 502 12.16 -21.98 25.03
N TYR A 503 11.00 -22.11 25.68
CA TYR A 503 10.18 -23.33 25.63
C TYR A 503 9.83 -23.82 24.21
N ASN A 504 9.57 -22.90 23.27
CA ASN A 504 9.23 -23.24 21.90
C ASN A 504 10.47 -23.64 21.06
N THR A 505 11.67 -23.34 21.55
CA THR A 505 12.97 -23.56 20.90
C THR A 505 13.44 -25.00 21.15
N THR A 506 12.70 -25.97 20.60
CA THR A 506 12.78 -27.39 21.01
C THR A 506 13.71 -28.28 20.17
N ASN A 507 14.39 -27.77 19.13
CA ASN A 507 15.21 -28.62 18.25
C ASN A 507 16.41 -27.93 17.59
N ILE A 508 17.59 -28.24 18.10
CA ILE A 508 18.90 -27.74 17.70
C ILE A 508 19.21 -27.74 16.18
N LEU A 509 18.65 -28.66 15.40
CA LEU A 509 18.87 -28.73 13.94
C LEU A 509 17.98 -27.77 13.13
N LYS A 510 17.01 -27.12 13.80
CA LYS A 510 16.08 -26.15 13.20
C LYS A 510 16.46 -24.70 13.53
N HIS A 511 17.57 -24.49 14.24
CA HIS A 511 17.96 -23.23 14.89
C HIS A 511 19.03 -22.42 14.12
N CYS A 512 19.28 -22.78 12.86
CA CYS A 512 20.31 -22.15 12.03
C CYS A 512 19.75 -21.04 11.13
N SER A 513 20.62 -20.15 10.68
CA SER A 513 20.35 -19.29 9.52
C SER A 513 20.48 -20.11 8.25
N TYR A 514 19.59 -19.90 7.29
CA TYR A 514 19.48 -20.73 6.10
C TYR A 514 19.79 -20.01 4.81
N LEU A 515 20.50 -20.71 3.93
CA LEU A 515 20.70 -20.33 2.53
C LEU A 515 20.04 -21.33 1.59
N SER A 516 19.30 -20.84 0.60
CA SER A 516 18.93 -21.58 -0.62
C SER A 516 20.07 -21.49 -1.65
N THR A 517 20.36 -22.59 -2.33
CA THR A 517 21.73 -23.10 -2.51
C THR A 517 22.44 -22.64 -3.78
N THR A 518 22.18 -21.40 -4.23
CA THR A 518 22.66 -20.94 -5.54
C THR A 518 23.28 -19.55 -5.46
N GLY A 519 24.57 -19.41 -5.82
CA GLY A 519 25.30 -18.13 -5.96
C GLY A 519 26.51 -17.98 -5.02
N ASP A 520 27.16 -16.81 -5.06
CA ASP A 520 28.30 -16.42 -4.22
C ASP A 520 27.88 -15.34 -3.20
N PRO A 521 27.28 -15.70 -2.06
CA PRO A 521 26.90 -14.71 -1.05
C PRO A 521 28.11 -14.13 -0.33
N LYS A 522 27.95 -12.92 0.23
CA LYS A 522 28.96 -12.27 1.08
C LYS A 522 28.37 -11.98 2.46
N ILE A 523 28.61 -12.89 3.39
CA ILE A 523 28.13 -12.77 4.77
C ILE A 523 29.25 -12.22 5.65
N TYR A 524 29.05 -11.05 6.23
CA TYR A 524 29.83 -10.58 7.36
C TYR A 524 29.05 -10.91 8.64
N ASN A 525 29.66 -11.68 9.54
CA ASN A 525 29.04 -12.19 10.75
C ASN A 525 29.94 -11.86 11.95
N ASP A 526 29.44 -11.08 12.91
CA ASP A 526 30.26 -10.54 14.00
C ASP A 526 29.40 -10.28 15.25
N ASP A 527 29.88 -10.72 16.42
CA ASP A 527 29.24 -10.53 17.74
C ASP A 527 27.74 -10.91 17.77
N ASN A 528 27.37 -12.06 17.20
CA ASN A 528 25.99 -12.54 17.31
C ASN A 528 25.89 -13.54 18.47
N TYR A 529 25.30 -13.11 19.59
CA TYR A 529 25.02 -13.98 20.72
C TYR A 529 23.96 -15.02 20.36
N MET A 530 24.26 -16.28 20.62
CA MET A 530 23.34 -17.41 20.56
C MET A 530 23.37 -18.13 21.90
N ASP A 531 22.20 -18.42 22.48
CA ASP A 531 22.09 -19.22 23.69
C ASP A 531 22.86 -20.55 23.52
N PRO A 532 23.85 -20.85 24.39
CA PRO A 532 24.62 -22.09 24.33
C PRO A 532 23.76 -23.36 24.33
N ALA A 533 22.59 -23.36 24.99
CA ALA A 533 21.67 -24.49 24.98
C ALA A 533 21.14 -24.82 23.57
N GLU A 534 21.17 -23.83 22.68
CA GLU A 534 20.69 -23.91 21.30
C GLU A 534 21.80 -24.13 20.26
N THR A 535 23.03 -24.37 20.71
CA THR A 535 24.21 -24.61 19.86
C THR A 535 24.74 -26.03 20.04
N THR A 536 25.06 -26.78 18.95
CA THR A 536 25.75 -28.07 19.15
C THR A 536 27.22 -27.82 19.48
N PRO A 537 27.88 -28.73 20.23
CA PRO A 537 29.30 -28.60 20.54
C PRO A 537 30.23 -28.49 19.33
N GLU A 538 29.82 -28.98 18.15
CA GLU A 538 30.57 -28.80 16.90
C GLU A 538 30.46 -27.37 16.33
N TYR A 539 29.41 -26.63 16.69
CA TYR A 539 29.16 -25.23 16.32
C TYR A 539 29.78 -24.22 17.32
N LEU A 540 30.28 -24.68 18.47
CA LEU A 540 30.78 -23.82 19.57
C LEU A 540 32.18 -23.25 19.37
N THR A 541 32.91 -23.61 18.31
CA THR A 541 34.30 -23.18 18.11
C THR A 541 34.46 -22.01 17.14
N ASP A 542 33.42 -21.65 16.40
CA ASP A 542 33.44 -20.57 15.41
C ASP A 542 32.01 -19.98 15.26
N GLU A 543 31.86 -18.68 15.48
CA GLU A 543 30.56 -17.99 15.45
C GLU A 543 29.95 -17.92 14.03
N SER A 544 30.72 -18.28 12.99
CA SER A 544 30.23 -18.41 11.60
C SER A 544 29.40 -19.68 11.36
N VAL A 545 29.42 -20.66 12.28
CA VAL A 545 28.91 -22.02 12.04
C VAL A 545 27.38 -22.12 12.21
N VAL A 546 26.68 -21.04 12.59
CA VAL A 546 25.20 -21.03 12.70
C VAL A 546 24.48 -20.97 11.34
N TRP A 547 25.21 -20.96 10.22
CA TRP A 547 24.66 -20.95 8.87
C TRP A 547 24.69 -22.34 8.24
N THR A 548 23.54 -22.77 7.70
CA THR A 548 23.41 -24.06 7.02
C THR A 548 22.64 -23.97 5.71
N GLU A 549 22.89 -24.96 4.86
CA GLU A 549 22.22 -25.11 3.58
C GLU A 549 20.81 -25.69 3.78
N TYR A 550 19.79 -24.97 3.30
CA TYR A 550 18.39 -25.36 3.51
C TYR A 550 18.02 -26.67 2.81
N GLN A 551 18.52 -26.90 1.60
CA GLN A 551 18.11 -28.05 0.78
C GLN A 551 18.91 -29.32 1.08
N ASN A 552 20.10 -29.19 1.68
CA ASN A 552 21.04 -30.31 1.89
C ASN A 552 21.10 -30.76 3.35
N ASN A 553 19.94 -30.85 4.02
CA ASN A 553 19.84 -31.38 5.38
C ASN A 553 20.81 -30.72 6.39
N PHE A 554 20.88 -29.38 6.40
CA PHE A 554 21.58 -28.63 7.45
C PHE A 554 23.12 -28.75 7.41
N VAL A 555 23.69 -28.94 6.22
CA VAL A 555 25.16 -28.89 6.03
C VAL A 555 25.66 -27.45 6.28
N PRO A 556 26.72 -27.24 7.07
CA PRO A 556 27.31 -25.92 7.28
C PRO A 556 27.72 -25.25 5.95
N LEU A 557 27.57 -23.93 5.86
CA LEU A 557 28.05 -23.20 4.69
C LEU A 557 29.59 -23.21 4.61
N PRO A 558 30.18 -23.24 3.41
CA PRO A 558 31.63 -23.18 3.28
C PRO A 558 32.16 -21.78 3.62
N GLU A 559 33.40 -21.70 4.12
CA GLU A 559 34.09 -20.44 4.47
C GLU A 559 34.06 -19.40 3.34
N SER A 560 34.01 -19.83 2.07
CA SER A 560 33.92 -18.96 0.90
C SER A 560 32.68 -18.07 0.84
N ASN A 561 31.65 -18.38 1.64
CA ASN A 561 30.41 -17.59 1.73
C ASN A 561 30.54 -16.41 2.71
N PHE A 562 31.66 -16.32 3.43
CA PHE A 562 31.91 -15.31 4.46
C PHE A 562 33.00 -14.33 4.03
N VAL A 563 32.95 -13.13 4.60
CA VAL A 563 33.94 -12.06 4.38
C VAL A 563 34.48 -11.56 5.72
N ASP A 564 35.76 -11.20 5.77
CA ASP A 564 36.44 -10.77 7.01
C ASP A 564 36.20 -9.30 7.38
N THR A 565 35.62 -8.51 6.47
CA THR A 565 35.34 -7.10 6.68
C THR A 565 33.87 -6.80 6.42
N PRO A 566 33.24 -5.90 7.20
CA PRO A 566 31.84 -5.54 6.98
C PRO A 566 31.59 -5.15 5.53
N ASN A 567 30.49 -5.66 4.96
CA ASN A 567 29.97 -5.10 3.72
C ASN A 567 29.63 -3.62 3.94
N PRO A 568 29.69 -2.76 2.91
CA PRO A 568 29.37 -1.35 3.10
C PRO A 568 27.94 -1.15 3.61
N ILE A 569 27.78 -0.67 4.85
CA ILE A 569 26.50 -0.26 5.43
C ILE A 569 25.93 0.85 4.54
N ARG A 570 24.66 0.75 4.19
CA ARG A 570 24.01 1.70 3.27
C ARG A 570 23.01 2.59 3.99
N GLY A 571 22.94 3.84 3.54
CA GLY A 571 22.17 4.89 4.19
C GLY A 571 22.88 5.44 5.43
N ARG A 572 22.14 5.86 6.45
CA ARG A 572 22.73 6.45 7.65
C ARG A 572 23.24 5.35 8.58
N ALA A 573 24.54 5.36 8.88
CA ALA A 573 25.14 4.41 9.81
C ALA A 573 24.51 4.52 11.22
N ILE A 574 24.29 3.37 11.85
CA ILE A 574 23.85 3.25 13.23
C ILE A 574 25.05 2.92 14.12
N GLU A 575 25.02 3.37 15.38
CA GLU A 575 25.94 2.84 16.39
C GLU A 575 25.64 1.36 16.62
N ILE A 576 26.64 0.52 16.34
CA ILE A 576 26.60 -0.92 16.59
C ILE A 576 26.97 -1.17 18.05
N LEU A 577 26.00 -1.66 18.80
CA LEU A 577 26.17 -2.04 20.20
C LEU A 577 26.65 -3.49 20.32
N PRO A 578 27.43 -3.82 21.36
CA PRO A 578 27.73 -5.22 21.65
C PRO A 578 26.46 -6.04 21.97
N SER A 579 26.40 -7.29 21.53
CA SER A 579 25.26 -8.19 21.78
C SER A 579 24.91 -8.31 23.27
N ALA A 580 25.93 -8.32 24.13
CA ALA A 580 25.81 -8.44 25.58
C ALA A 580 25.04 -7.30 26.28
N VAL A 581 24.85 -6.15 25.64
CA VAL A 581 24.15 -5.00 26.23
C VAL A 581 22.76 -4.75 25.65
N LEU A 582 22.35 -5.49 24.61
CA LEU A 582 21.12 -5.18 23.87
C LEU A 582 19.86 -5.23 24.73
N LYS A 583 19.71 -6.23 25.60
CA LYS A 583 18.55 -6.30 26.51
C LYS A 583 18.40 -5.02 27.33
N SER A 584 19.50 -4.42 27.79
CA SER A 584 19.45 -3.20 28.59
C SER A 584 19.32 -1.91 27.76
N GLN A 585 19.86 -1.89 26.53
CA GLN A 585 20.01 -0.65 25.75
C GLN A 585 19.05 -0.53 24.55
N VAL A 586 18.45 -1.62 24.10
CA VAL A 586 17.52 -1.65 22.96
C VAL A 586 16.11 -2.03 23.40
N LEU A 587 15.96 -3.12 24.18
CA LEU A 587 14.66 -3.66 24.55
C LEU A 587 13.71 -2.64 25.25
N PRO A 588 14.18 -1.71 26.12
CA PRO A 588 13.28 -0.73 26.75
C PRO A 588 12.67 0.27 25.75
N TYR A 589 13.23 0.37 24.55
CA TYR A 589 12.90 1.40 23.55
C TYR A 589 12.26 0.84 22.27
N VAL A 590 11.90 -0.44 22.22
CA VAL A 590 11.19 -1.00 21.05
C VAL A 590 9.67 -0.80 21.13
N GLY A 591 9.00 -0.86 19.98
CA GLY A 591 7.54 -0.81 19.86
C GLY A 591 6.95 0.60 19.97
N ALA A 592 5.63 0.71 19.88
CA ALA A 592 4.91 1.97 19.89
C ALA A 592 4.69 2.49 21.32
N TYR A 593 5.76 2.95 21.98
CA TYR A 593 5.72 3.29 23.42
C TYR A 593 5.73 4.78 23.76
N LYS A 594 6.05 5.67 22.83
CA LYS A 594 6.01 7.13 23.05
C LYS A 594 4.81 7.74 22.33
N TYR A 595 4.24 8.78 22.93
CA TYR A 595 3.19 9.59 22.33
C TYR A 595 3.29 11.04 22.83
N LEU A 596 2.55 11.95 22.19
CA LEU A 596 2.43 13.36 22.59
C LEU A 596 1.16 13.53 23.44
N ASP A 597 1.30 13.98 24.68
CA ASP A 597 0.18 14.14 25.61
C ASP A 597 -0.72 15.34 25.25
N ASN A 598 -1.76 15.61 26.04
CA ASN A 598 -2.69 16.73 25.81
C ASN A 598 -2.08 18.11 26.01
N ASN A 599 -0.82 18.19 26.47
CA ASN A 599 -0.06 19.42 26.57
C ASN A 599 0.99 19.53 25.45
N GLY A 600 1.05 18.55 24.53
CA GLY A 600 2.06 18.48 23.47
C GLY A 600 3.44 17.98 23.95
N ASN A 601 3.53 17.43 25.17
CA ASN A 601 4.77 16.89 25.73
C ASN A 601 4.92 15.40 25.41
N VAL A 602 6.16 14.92 25.33
CA VAL A 602 6.43 13.48 25.20
C VAL A 602 6.05 12.75 26.48
N ALA A 603 5.25 11.70 26.32
CA ALA A 603 4.88 10.77 27.36
C ALA A 603 5.11 9.32 26.88
N ILE A 604 5.10 8.39 27.84
CA ILE A 604 5.29 6.96 27.58
C ILE A 604 4.01 6.21 27.92
N TYR A 605 3.62 5.30 27.04
CA TYR A 605 2.54 4.36 27.23
C TYR A 605 2.84 3.06 26.49
N ARG A 606 2.80 1.93 27.20
CA ARG A 606 2.80 0.58 26.61
C ARG A 606 1.46 -0.06 26.92
N ASP A 607 0.91 -0.80 25.96
CA ASP A 607 -0.22 -1.66 26.27
C ASP A 607 0.25 -2.91 27.03
N ASP A 608 -0.70 -3.66 27.58
CA ASP A 608 -0.43 -4.86 28.37
C ASP A 608 0.31 -5.93 27.55
N TYR A 609 0.06 -5.99 26.24
CA TYR A 609 0.71 -6.92 25.33
C TYR A 609 2.20 -6.61 25.17
N ASP A 610 2.56 -5.38 24.81
CA ASP A 610 3.95 -4.97 24.67
C ASP A 610 4.71 -5.09 25.99
N THR A 611 4.06 -4.75 27.10
CA THR A 611 4.61 -4.90 28.45
C THR A 611 4.92 -6.37 28.73
N ALA A 612 3.97 -7.27 28.46
CA ALA A 612 4.16 -8.71 28.65
C ALA A 612 5.28 -9.27 27.78
N TYR A 613 5.33 -8.92 26.49
CA TYR A 613 6.34 -9.45 25.56
C TYR A 613 7.74 -8.97 25.89
N ILE A 614 7.90 -7.69 26.27
CA ILE A 614 9.19 -7.15 26.71
C ILE A 614 9.63 -7.83 27.99
N ASN A 615 8.72 -7.98 28.96
CA ASN A 615 9.02 -8.69 30.20
C ASN A 615 9.40 -10.16 29.92
N GLY A 616 8.73 -10.81 28.97
CA GLY A 616 9.03 -12.19 28.57
C GLY A 616 10.42 -12.34 27.96
N ILE A 617 10.83 -11.39 27.10
CA ILE A 617 12.21 -11.33 26.57
C ILE A 617 13.21 -11.06 27.70
N ASP A 618 12.90 -10.12 28.60
CA ASP A 618 13.84 -9.69 29.64
C ASP A 618 14.10 -10.82 30.66
N THR A 619 13.03 -11.52 31.05
CA THR A 619 13.04 -12.58 32.06
C THR A 619 13.31 -13.99 31.51
N ASP A 620 13.53 -14.11 30.20
CA ASP A 620 13.75 -15.38 29.51
C ASP A 620 12.63 -16.38 29.78
N ASP A 621 11.38 -15.93 29.63
CA ASP A 621 10.24 -16.77 29.96
C ASP A 621 10.11 -18.00 29.05
N GLU A 622 9.32 -18.96 29.52
CA GLU A 622 9.05 -20.21 28.83
C GLU A 622 7.60 -20.28 28.32
N GLU A 623 6.99 -19.13 28.00
CA GLU A 623 5.61 -19.12 27.54
C GLU A 623 5.46 -19.74 26.15
N THR A 624 4.36 -20.47 25.94
CA THR A 624 4.01 -21.01 24.63
C THR A 624 3.47 -19.92 23.70
N ARG A 625 3.79 -20.02 22.41
CA ARG A 625 3.21 -19.12 21.43
C ARG A 625 1.68 -19.22 21.37
N SER A 626 1.00 -18.09 21.56
CA SER A 626 -0.41 -17.88 21.24
C SER A 626 -0.57 -17.51 19.76
N THR A 627 -1.56 -18.08 19.08
CA THR A 627 -1.75 -17.88 17.62
C THR A 627 -2.83 -16.86 17.27
N ALA A 628 -3.57 -16.35 18.26
CA ALA A 628 -4.60 -15.33 18.06
C ALA A 628 -4.94 -14.64 19.39
N LEU A 629 -5.37 -13.37 19.33
CA LEU A 629 -5.97 -12.67 20.47
C LEU A 629 -7.47 -12.95 20.57
N SER A 630 -8.00 -13.15 21.77
CA SER A 630 -9.44 -13.24 22.00
C SER A 630 -10.13 -11.88 21.95
N THR A 631 -9.45 -10.85 22.44
CA THR A 631 -9.90 -9.46 22.52
C THR A 631 -8.69 -8.56 22.40
N ILE A 632 -8.88 -7.34 21.91
CA ILE A 632 -7.85 -6.30 21.89
C ILE A 632 -8.19 -5.31 23.00
N ASP A 633 -7.35 -5.26 24.02
CA ASP A 633 -7.43 -4.21 25.03
C ASP A 633 -6.70 -2.96 24.51
N SER A 634 -7.44 -1.87 24.31
CA SER A 634 -6.90 -0.59 23.86
C SER A 634 -7.71 0.55 24.45
N LEU A 635 -7.02 1.56 24.98
CA LEU A 635 -7.65 2.78 25.46
C LEU A 635 -8.13 3.60 24.27
N SER A 636 -9.37 4.10 24.37
CA SER A 636 -9.92 5.04 23.40
C SER A 636 -10.05 6.43 24.01
N ASN A 637 -9.43 7.41 23.35
CA ASN A 637 -9.45 8.82 23.73
C ASN A 637 -9.48 9.71 22.48
N THR A 638 -9.91 10.96 22.65
CA THR A 638 -9.88 12.02 21.63
C THR A 638 -9.12 13.21 22.18
N ARG A 639 -8.47 13.99 21.30
CA ARG A 639 -7.88 15.28 21.68
C ARG A 639 -8.93 16.19 22.33
N PRO A 640 -8.57 16.97 23.37
CA PRO A 640 -9.50 17.90 23.98
C PRO A 640 -9.91 19.00 22.99
N GLU A 641 -11.10 19.56 23.18
CA GLU A 641 -11.56 20.71 22.40
C GLU A 641 -10.56 21.88 22.53
N GLY A 642 -10.25 22.53 21.42
CA GLY A 642 -9.29 23.63 21.38
C GLY A 642 -7.82 23.21 21.53
N PHE A 643 -7.50 21.91 21.42
CA PHE A 643 -6.11 21.43 21.42
C PHE A 643 -5.28 22.12 20.32
N TYR A 644 -5.85 22.22 19.13
CA TYR A 644 -5.35 23.10 18.07
C TYR A 644 -6.12 24.42 18.10
N ASN A 645 -5.41 25.52 17.85
CA ASN A 645 -6.01 26.83 17.72
C ASN A 645 -5.89 27.29 16.26
N PRO A 646 -6.95 27.20 15.44
CA PRO A 646 -6.89 27.56 14.02
C PRO A 646 -6.43 28.99 13.74
N ALA A 647 -6.59 29.92 14.70
CA ALA A 647 -6.07 31.29 14.56
C ALA A 647 -4.54 31.39 14.67
N LYS A 648 -3.87 30.29 15.06
CA LYS A 648 -2.42 30.16 15.25
C LYS A 648 -1.85 29.04 14.40
N SER A 649 -2.31 27.82 14.64
CA SER A 649 -1.93 26.61 13.92
C SER A 649 -3.01 25.55 14.03
N GLU A 650 -3.38 24.98 12.89
CA GLU A 650 -4.36 23.90 12.79
C GLU A 650 -3.78 22.52 13.14
N HIS A 651 -2.45 22.41 13.25
CA HIS A 651 -1.77 21.09 13.32
C HIS A 651 -0.77 20.97 14.48
N ILE A 652 -0.47 22.08 15.17
CA ILE A 652 0.47 22.12 16.30
C ILE A 652 -0.23 22.79 17.48
N PRO A 653 -0.19 22.22 18.70
CA PRO A 653 -0.81 22.84 19.87
C PRO A 653 -0.25 24.24 20.14
N GLU A 654 -1.13 25.19 20.49
CA GLU A 654 -0.78 26.62 20.62
C GLU A 654 0.40 26.84 21.58
N VAL A 655 0.44 26.13 22.70
CA VAL A 655 1.52 26.26 23.70
C VAL A 655 2.88 25.92 23.10
N TRP A 656 2.96 24.84 22.31
CA TRP A 656 4.22 24.47 21.65
C TRP A 656 4.54 25.43 20.51
N PHE A 657 3.52 25.79 19.71
CA PHE A 657 3.67 26.68 18.57
C PHE A 657 4.22 28.05 18.99
N ASP A 658 3.60 28.70 19.98
CA ASP A 658 4.02 30.03 20.47
C ASP A 658 5.42 30.01 21.10
N ALA A 659 5.85 28.87 21.64
CA ALA A 659 7.16 28.73 22.26
C ALA A 659 8.31 28.51 21.26
N ASN A 660 8.03 27.92 20.09
CA ASN A 660 9.05 27.43 19.17
C ASN A 660 9.02 28.10 17.80
N VAL A 661 7.84 28.48 17.30
CA VAL A 661 7.65 28.98 15.93
C VAL A 661 7.77 30.51 15.91
N PRO A 662 8.72 31.08 15.16
CA PRO A 662 8.86 32.53 15.02
C PRO A 662 7.60 33.20 14.47
N THR A 663 7.33 34.43 14.89
CA THR A 663 6.19 35.21 14.39
C THR A 663 6.21 35.31 12.87
N GLY A 664 5.09 34.98 12.23
CA GLY A 664 4.92 35.01 10.77
C GLY A 664 5.28 33.71 10.06
N GLN A 665 5.76 32.69 10.78
CA GLN A 665 5.96 31.34 10.25
C GLN A 665 4.79 30.42 10.61
N THR A 666 4.66 29.34 9.87
CA THR A 666 3.62 28.31 9.91
C THR A 666 4.23 26.95 10.23
N HIS A 667 3.37 25.94 10.41
CA HIS A 667 3.79 24.56 10.67
C HIS A 667 4.66 23.96 9.54
N ASN A 668 4.53 24.44 8.30
CA ASN A 668 5.25 23.95 7.13
C ASN A 668 6.54 24.71 6.81
N ASP A 669 6.79 25.85 7.46
CA ASP A 669 8.06 26.55 7.29
C ASP A 669 9.23 25.74 7.86
N ILE A 670 10.36 25.79 7.17
CA ILE A 670 11.57 25.07 7.54
C ILE A 670 12.30 25.78 8.68
N ALA A 671 12.48 25.08 9.78
CA ALA A 671 13.24 25.54 10.93
C ALA A 671 14.76 25.47 10.66
N PRO A 672 15.61 26.11 11.49
CA PRO A 672 17.05 26.16 11.26
C PRO A 672 17.77 24.80 11.20
N ASN A 673 17.15 23.74 11.71
CA ASN A 673 17.67 22.37 11.66
C ASN A 673 17.25 21.57 10.41
N GLY A 674 16.52 22.19 9.48
CA GLY A 674 16.12 21.61 8.20
C GLY A 674 14.79 20.84 8.21
N TYR A 675 14.19 20.61 9.38
CA TYR A 675 12.85 20.06 9.53
C TYR A 675 11.79 21.16 9.47
N THR A 676 10.57 20.84 9.04
CA THR A 676 9.43 21.77 9.26
C THR A 676 9.16 21.94 10.76
N TRP A 677 8.46 23.01 11.14
CA TRP A 677 8.02 23.16 12.53
C TRP A 677 7.09 22.04 12.99
N LEU A 678 6.26 21.50 12.09
CA LEU A 678 5.44 20.32 12.36
C LEU A 678 6.31 19.10 12.65
N GLU A 679 7.33 18.85 11.83
CA GLU A 679 8.26 17.76 12.08
C GLU A 679 9.01 17.94 13.39
N ASN A 680 9.44 19.16 13.74
CA ASN A 680 10.06 19.42 15.04
C ASN A 680 9.13 19.11 16.21
N TYR A 681 7.85 19.44 16.10
CA TYR A 681 6.85 19.07 17.10
C TYR A 681 6.67 17.54 17.18
N LEU A 682 6.60 16.85 16.04
CA LEU A 682 6.40 15.40 15.98
C LEU A 682 7.65 14.60 16.40
N ASN A 683 8.84 15.12 16.14
CA ASN A 683 10.14 14.49 16.41
C ASN A 683 10.63 14.74 17.83
N GLN A 684 9.85 15.38 18.70
CA GLN A 684 10.16 15.47 20.14
C GLN A 684 10.40 14.09 20.77
N VAL A 685 9.81 13.04 20.20
CA VAL A 685 10.01 11.65 20.65
C VAL A 685 11.42 11.11 20.38
N ASP A 686 12.24 11.81 19.60
CA ASP A 686 13.56 11.39 19.13
C ASP A 686 14.74 12.02 19.90
N VAL A 687 14.49 12.56 21.09
CA VAL A 687 15.51 13.14 21.99
C VAL A 687 16.18 12.14 22.91
#